data_AF-A0A0M0K5Y3-F1
#
_entry.id   AF-A0A0M0K5Y3-F1
#
_cell.length_a   1.000
_cell.length_b   1.000
_cell.length_c   1.000
_cell.angle_alpha   90.00
_cell.angle_beta   90.00
_cell.angle_gamma   90.00
#
_symmetry.space_group_name_H-M   'P 1'
#
loop_
_entity.id
_entity.type
_entity.pdbx_description
1 polymer ?
#
loop_
_entity_poly.entity_id
_entity_poly.type
_entity_poly.pdbx_seq_one_letter_code
_entity_poly.pdbx_strand_id
1 'polypeptide(L)'
;RVRQLDGQLARRLLVARKGAFGSVNWLDGWSLFNLPNRPGFVSASFTCPTGAATDEVALCGTLSADAFLFAGPVYVLTCQVFVPSGIVLSIQQGVTVYASPVAAGGGGAPALVIEKGGSLLAEGSATAPITFTAFNPTESSSSSVSTDTSADTVLETRGKWGGLILLGNAPTNVATTTVIEGITAKTYGGTNPTDSSGSMQYVRVWHGGAVVGANNEINGITFGGVGSGTVVDHCEVAFNVDDGFEFFGGTVNVKYLSVLFMGDDGFDVDQGYIGKGQFLFVIEGLSGDHSMEIDSGIGSNQDVTPRSHPAFYSFTLIGGGSGTGARTGELMHINDGTGGKFGNGILAHPHLNGLLFEDCGSTLSYTQTLPAASVSISSPGYFFFSANNIINTATTASQFALHTGTTAACTPADTWSAVIGAPGFAAVATSDLAEGSATFNPLPTTIGAACTGTVDPPPNGDTFFSTVTCKGAFGSSTDDWLADYSWLACNGKMANATCTSSAARAALTPPFATLLSNVTLLSNTYSSNTALGANISYILAAQVLVSATLTIPAGTTIFALPVPNGVAAPALVVLKGGALVASGTASSPITLTTILSDSALSGSATAVTDSSSDAIALGERGKWGGLILLGNAPTNVATTTTIEGITGHTYGGSNPTESSGTLRYVRVWHGGAIVGANNEINGITFGGVGSGTTVAYCEVAYNADDGFEFFGGTVNVKYLSVLFPGDDAFDT
;
A
#
# COMPACT_ATOMS: atom_id res chain seq x y z
N ARG A 1 9.30 -26.96 73.03
CA ARG A 1 8.45 -27.85 72.19
C ARG A 1 7.45 -26.90 71.53
N VAL A 2 7.41 -26.65 70.23
CA VAL A 2 7.65 -27.48 69.03
C VAL A 2 8.27 -26.60 67.91
N ARG A 3 8.92 -27.29 66.97
CA ARG A 3 9.74 -26.87 65.82
C ARG A 3 9.01 -26.04 64.75
N GLN A 4 9.76 -25.09 64.17
CA GLN A 4 10.14 -24.97 62.75
C GLN A 4 9.12 -25.36 61.67
N LEU A 5 8.83 -24.42 60.77
CA LEU A 5 8.77 -24.65 59.32
C LEU A 5 8.95 -23.31 58.60
N ASP A 6 10.16 -23.11 58.08
CA ASP A 6 10.42 -22.21 56.96
C ASP A 6 9.62 -22.72 55.76
N GLY A 7 8.73 -21.87 55.23
CA GLY A 7 8.01 -22.11 54.00
C GLY A 7 8.06 -20.83 53.18
N GLN A 8 8.79 -20.88 52.07
CA GLN A 8 8.82 -19.81 51.08
C GLN A 8 7.39 -19.38 50.76
N LEU A 9 7.02 -18.18 51.21
CA LEU A 9 5.87 -17.45 50.70
C LEU A 9 6.16 -17.13 49.24
N ALA A 10 5.85 -18.09 48.36
CA ALA A 10 5.44 -17.78 47.01
C ALA A 10 4.37 -16.70 47.16
N ARG A 11 4.74 -15.44 46.87
CA ARG A 11 3.79 -14.37 46.67
C ARG A 11 2.92 -14.84 45.50
N ARG A 12 1.83 -15.54 45.80
CA ARG A 12 0.68 -15.64 44.90
C ARG A 12 0.35 -14.19 44.60
N LEU A 13 0.76 -13.71 43.42
CA LEU A 13 0.13 -12.54 42.85
C LEU A 13 -1.36 -12.89 42.87
N LEU A 14 -2.12 -12.22 43.74
CA LEU A 14 -3.55 -12.13 43.61
C LEU A 14 -3.77 -11.44 42.27
N VAL A 15 -3.87 -12.23 41.20
CA VAL A 15 -4.22 -11.74 39.88
C VAL A 15 -5.70 -11.38 40.00
N ALA A 16 -6.00 -10.12 40.30
CA ALA A 16 -7.35 -9.58 40.43
C ALA A 16 -8.05 -9.41 39.06
N ARG A 17 -7.64 -10.18 38.05
CA ARG A 17 -8.08 -10.06 36.66
C ARG A 17 -8.15 -11.45 36.02
N LYS A 18 -9.01 -11.59 35.01
CA LYS A 18 -9.06 -12.78 34.14
C LYS A 18 -8.28 -12.46 32.87
N GLY A 19 -7.51 -13.41 32.35
CA GLY A 19 -6.74 -13.28 31.09
C GLY A 19 -5.22 -13.10 31.26
N ALA A 20 -4.50 -13.21 30.13
CA ALA A 20 -3.03 -13.16 30.06
C ALA A 20 -2.44 -11.75 30.10
N PHE A 21 -3.27 -10.72 29.95
CA PHE A 21 -2.84 -9.32 29.92
C PHE A 21 -3.13 -8.60 31.23
N GLY A 22 -2.27 -7.65 31.54
CA GLY A 22 -2.37 -6.80 32.73
C GLY A 22 -2.30 -5.34 32.37
N SER A 23 -1.70 -4.55 33.26
CA SER A 23 -1.39 -3.18 32.93
C SER A 23 -0.18 -2.99 31.99
N VAL A 24 0.52 -4.09 31.76
CA VAL A 24 1.69 -4.18 30.89
C VAL A 24 1.31 -5.13 29.78
N ASN A 25 1.34 -4.63 28.55
CA ASN A 25 1.31 -5.47 27.38
C ASN A 25 2.70 -6.07 27.19
N TRP A 26 2.81 -7.36 27.47
CA TRP A 26 4.07 -8.07 27.38
C TRP A 26 4.42 -8.45 25.93
N LEU A 27 3.54 -8.25 24.94
CA LEU A 27 3.81 -8.44 23.51
C LEU A 27 4.46 -7.21 22.84
N ASP A 28 4.50 -6.08 23.54
CA ASP A 28 4.91 -4.79 22.98
C ASP A 28 6.37 -4.73 22.51
N GLY A 29 6.58 -4.16 21.33
CA GLY A 29 7.88 -3.95 20.71
C GLY A 29 8.56 -5.20 20.15
N TRP A 30 8.00 -6.41 20.32
CA TRP A 30 8.66 -7.64 19.89
C TRP A 30 7.77 -8.76 19.34
N SER A 31 6.45 -8.71 19.38
CA SER A 31 5.61 -9.76 18.77
C SER A 31 5.38 -9.48 17.27
N LEU A 32 4.89 -10.45 16.50
CA LEU A 32 4.44 -10.25 15.11
C LEU A 32 3.48 -9.06 14.97
N PHE A 33 2.67 -8.87 16.01
CA PHE A 33 1.64 -7.87 16.19
C PHE A 33 2.15 -6.53 16.71
N ASN A 34 3.36 -6.43 17.27
CA ASN A 34 3.84 -5.15 17.77
C ASN A 34 5.35 -4.99 17.61
N LEU A 35 5.78 -4.68 16.39
CA LEU A 35 7.19 -4.45 16.04
C LEU A 35 7.54 -2.96 16.07
N PRO A 36 8.82 -2.56 16.18
CA PRO A 36 9.23 -1.16 16.05
C PRO A 36 8.83 -0.53 14.69
N ASN A 37 8.66 -1.35 13.64
CA ASN A 37 8.13 -0.99 12.33
C ASN A 37 6.63 -1.34 12.15
N ARG A 38 5.96 -1.80 13.21
CA ARG A 38 4.52 -2.09 13.32
C ARG A 38 3.97 -1.78 14.73
N PRO A 39 4.03 -0.53 15.24
CA PRO A 39 3.34 -0.20 16.48
C PRO A 39 1.83 -0.24 16.20
N GLY A 40 1.04 -1.09 16.87
CA GLY A 40 -0.42 -0.96 16.72
C GLY A 40 -1.34 -2.10 17.11
N PHE A 41 -0.97 -3.39 17.03
CA PHE A 41 -1.96 -4.45 17.28
C PHE A 41 -2.22 -4.70 18.78
N VAL A 42 -1.32 -4.26 19.67
CA VAL A 42 -1.53 -4.35 21.13
C VAL A 42 -0.80 -3.18 21.81
N SER A 43 -1.48 -2.24 22.48
CA SER A 43 -0.83 -1.00 22.98
C SER A 43 0.19 -1.22 24.11
N ALA A 44 1.23 -0.38 24.22
CA ALA A 44 2.30 -0.44 25.24
C ALA A 44 1.88 -0.03 26.66
N SER A 45 0.69 0.55 26.83
CA SER A 45 0.26 1.17 28.08
C SER A 45 -1.23 0.95 28.32
N PHE A 46 -1.59 0.21 29.36
CA PHE A 46 -2.93 0.35 29.93
C PHE A 46 -2.91 0.21 31.44
N THR A 47 -3.38 1.21 32.18
CA THR A 47 -4.11 0.94 33.42
C THR A 47 -5.50 0.43 33.04
N CYS A 48 -6.01 -0.61 33.71
CA CYS A 48 -7.31 -1.23 33.44
C CYS A 48 -8.40 -0.13 33.24
N PRO A 49 -8.95 0.07 32.03
CA PRO A 49 -9.76 1.24 31.77
C PRO A 49 -11.24 1.00 32.14
N THR A 50 -11.80 1.98 32.83
CA THR A 50 -13.23 2.25 32.78
C THR A 50 -13.44 3.26 31.65
N GLY A 51 -13.92 2.78 30.50
CA GLY A 51 -14.39 3.62 29.39
C GLY A 51 -13.33 4.01 28.33
N ALA A 52 -13.69 3.75 27.07
CA ALA A 52 -13.08 4.13 25.78
C ALA A 52 -11.87 3.31 25.29
N ALA A 53 -12.07 2.69 24.12
CA ALA A 53 -11.27 1.64 23.48
C ALA A 53 -10.16 2.18 22.56
N THR A 54 -9.10 1.39 22.38
CA THR A 54 -8.18 1.48 21.22
C THR A 54 -7.87 0.06 20.76
N ASP A 55 -8.82 -0.52 20.02
CA ASP A 55 -8.68 -1.77 19.26
C ASP A 55 -8.30 -1.43 17.81
N GLU A 56 -7.84 -2.42 17.03
CA GLU A 56 -7.91 -2.33 15.56
C GLU A 56 -9.33 -1.96 15.15
N VAL A 57 -9.47 -0.89 14.36
CA VAL A 57 -10.79 -0.40 13.98
C VAL A 57 -11.09 -0.90 12.58
N ALA A 58 -11.82 -2.01 12.51
CA ALA A 58 -12.47 -2.43 11.28
C ALA A 58 -13.51 -1.36 10.90
N LEU A 59 -13.28 -0.71 9.77
CA LEU A 59 -14.18 0.26 9.17
C LEU A 59 -15.04 -0.47 8.13
N CYS A 60 -16.33 -0.54 8.39
CA CYS A 60 -17.31 -1.15 7.48
C CYS A 60 -18.71 -0.60 7.77
N GLY A 61 -19.51 -0.43 6.72
CA GLY A 61 -20.90 -0.01 6.80
C GLY A 61 -21.07 1.50 6.98
N THR A 62 -22.28 1.91 7.37
CA THR A 62 -22.65 3.32 7.47
C THR A 62 -22.35 3.89 8.85
N LEU A 63 -21.65 5.03 8.90
CA LEU A 63 -21.43 5.76 10.14
C LEU A 63 -22.76 6.30 10.70
N SER A 64 -22.97 6.14 12.01
CA SER A 64 -24.18 6.59 12.71
C SER A 64 -24.01 7.93 13.45
N ALA A 65 -22.76 8.40 13.58
CA ALA A 65 -22.37 9.65 14.21
C ALA A 65 -21.00 10.07 13.66
N ASP A 66 -20.61 11.32 13.93
CA ASP A 66 -19.27 11.81 13.62
C ASP A 66 -18.19 10.87 14.16
N ALA A 67 -17.14 10.67 13.37
CA ALA A 67 -16.02 9.80 13.70
C ALA A 67 -14.70 10.53 13.52
N PHE A 68 -13.72 10.18 14.35
CA PHE A 68 -12.37 10.72 14.26
C PHE A 68 -11.36 9.58 14.28
N LEU A 69 -10.56 9.45 13.21
CA LEU A 69 -9.47 8.49 13.12
C LEU A 69 -8.19 9.15 13.65
N PHE A 70 -7.68 8.65 14.78
CA PHE A 70 -6.47 9.15 15.41
C PHE A 70 -5.23 8.47 14.82
N ALA A 71 -4.08 9.12 14.84
CA ALA A 71 -2.81 8.45 14.55
C ALA A 71 -2.47 7.43 15.64
N GLY A 72 -1.90 6.29 15.25
CA GLY A 72 -1.47 5.21 16.16
C GLY A 72 -2.21 3.88 15.95
N PRO A 73 -3.56 3.85 15.95
CA PRO A 73 -4.33 2.67 15.55
C PRO A 73 -4.12 2.29 14.09
N VAL A 74 -4.26 0.99 13.80
CA VAL A 74 -4.39 0.48 12.44
C VAL A 74 -5.86 0.51 12.05
N TYR A 75 -6.17 1.21 10.96
CA TYR A 75 -7.51 1.24 10.38
C TYR A 75 -7.59 0.30 9.20
N VAL A 76 -8.60 -0.57 9.22
CA VAL A 76 -8.83 -1.53 8.15
C VAL A 76 -10.20 -1.33 7.54
N LEU A 77 -10.25 -0.88 6.31
CA LEU A 77 -11.46 -0.84 5.50
C LEU A 77 -11.78 -2.26 5.02
N THR A 78 -12.72 -2.94 5.68
CA THR A 78 -13.09 -4.33 5.37
C THR A 78 -14.26 -4.45 4.40
N CYS A 79 -15.01 -3.36 4.19
CA CYS A 79 -16.10 -3.27 3.24
C CYS A 79 -16.32 -1.79 2.86
N GLN A 80 -17.35 -1.49 2.07
CA GLN A 80 -17.75 -0.11 1.80
C GLN A 80 -18.14 0.62 3.09
N VAL A 81 -17.53 1.77 3.34
CA VAL A 81 -17.84 2.67 4.45
C VAL A 81 -18.58 3.87 3.91
N PHE A 82 -19.69 4.21 4.54
CA PHE A 82 -20.53 5.34 4.13
C PHE A 82 -20.56 6.42 5.20
N VAL A 83 -20.29 7.65 4.79
CA VAL A 83 -20.43 8.86 5.61
C VAL A 83 -21.69 9.59 5.14
N PRO A 84 -22.84 9.42 5.83
CA PRO A 84 -24.12 9.94 5.36
C PRO A 84 -24.28 11.44 5.63
N SER A 85 -25.39 12.00 5.13
CA SER A 85 -25.75 13.40 5.34
C SER A 85 -25.72 13.83 6.81
N GLY A 86 -25.04 14.94 7.10
CA GLY A 86 -24.91 15.50 8.44
C GLY A 86 -23.85 14.85 9.33
N ILE A 87 -23.11 13.85 8.82
CA ILE A 87 -22.02 13.19 9.53
C ILE A 87 -20.66 13.63 8.97
N VAL A 88 -19.69 13.81 9.86
CA VAL A 88 -18.31 14.15 9.54
C VAL A 88 -17.37 13.00 9.91
N LEU A 89 -16.55 12.54 8.95
CA LEU A 89 -15.38 11.71 9.21
C LEU A 89 -14.14 12.60 9.22
N SER A 90 -13.47 12.70 10.36
CA SER A 90 -12.19 13.41 10.49
C SER A 90 -11.04 12.40 10.58
N ILE A 91 -9.92 12.68 9.93
CA ILE A 91 -8.75 11.81 9.93
C ILE A 91 -7.54 12.65 10.31
N GLN A 92 -6.85 12.23 11.36
CA GLN A 92 -5.62 12.87 11.80
C GLN A 92 -4.52 12.67 10.75
N GLN A 93 -3.70 13.71 10.52
CA GLN A 93 -2.48 13.59 9.73
C GLN A 93 -1.61 12.38 10.13
N GLY A 94 -0.97 11.75 9.15
CA GLY A 94 -0.11 10.58 9.34
C GLY A 94 -0.84 9.25 9.54
N VAL A 95 -2.18 9.23 9.48
CA VAL A 95 -2.97 7.99 9.49
C VAL A 95 -2.79 7.25 8.17
N THR A 96 -2.57 5.94 8.27
CA THR A 96 -2.70 5.01 7.14
C THR A 96 -3.95 4.15 7.34
N VAL A 97 -4.82 4.14 6.33
CA VAL A 97 -5.98 3.26 6.24
C VAL A 97 -5.69 2.18 5.21
N TYR A 98 -5.78 0.92 5.65
CA TYR A 98 -5.56 -0.23 4.79
C TYR A 98 -6.88 -0.81 4.32
N ALA A 99 -7.06 -1.08 3.04
CA ALA A 99 -8.20 -1.79 2.50
C ALA A 99 -7.91 -3.29 2.42
N SER A 100 -8.82 -4.13 2.91
CA SER A 100 -8.72 -5.57 2.70
C SER A 100 -8.99 -5.92 1.24
N PRO A 101 -8.52 -7.09 0.75
CA PRO A 101 -8.98 -7.61 -0.53
C PRO A 101 -10.51 -7.71 -0.58
N VAL A 102 -11.06 -7.68 -1.79
CA VAL A 102 -12.49 -7.87 -2.04
C VAL A 102 -12.94 -9.18 -1.41
N ALA A 103 -14.04 -9.16 -0.65
CA ALA A 103 -14.56 -10.37 -0.02
C ALA A 103 -15.07 -11.34 -1.12
N ALA A 104 -14.54 -12.58 -1.13
CA ALA A 104 -14.88 -13.64 -2.08
C ALA A 104 -16.39 -13.99 -2.18
N GLY A 105 -17.23 -13.53 -1.25
CA GLY A 105 -18.67 -13.82 -1.16
C GLY A 105 -19.61 -12.79 -1.77
N GLY A 106 -19.10 -11.71 -2.38
CA GLY A 106 -19.93 -10.59 -2.85
C GLY A 106 -20.27 -9.60 -1.73
N GLY A 107 -20.24 -8.31 -2.05
CA GLY A 107 -20.35 -7.21 -1.07
C GLY A 107 -19.83 -5.85 -1.55
N GLY A 108 -19.34 -5.77 -2.79
CA GLY A 108 -18.66 -4.59 -3.35
C GLY A 108 -17.21 -4.50 -2.89
N ALA A 109 -16.34 -3.90 -3.71
CA ALA A 109 -14.96 -3.62 -3.31
C ALA A 109 -14.96 -2.65 -2.12
N PRO A 110 -14.09 -2.82 -1.10
CA PRO A 110 -13.97 -1.86 -0.01
C PRO A 110 -13.68 -0.46 -0.55
N ALA A 111 -14.48 0.51 -0.18
CA ALA A 111 -14.34 1.91 -0.61
C ALA A 111 -14.78 2.84 0.54
N LEU A 112 -14.23 4.06 0.58
CA LEU A 112 -14.74 5.11 1.46
C LEU A 112 -15.61 6.06 0.65
N VAL A 113 -16.90 6.11 0.99
CA VAL A 113 -17.92 6.85 0.26
C VAL A 113 -18.48 7.97 1.13
N ILE A 114 -18.25 9.22 0.73
CA ILE A 114 -18.85 10.40 1.33
C ILE A 114 -20.14 10.70 0.58
N GLU A 115 -21.29 10.49 1.22
CA GLU A 115 -22.59 10.71 0.58
C GLU A 115 -22.96 12.19 0.53
N LYS A 116 -23.97 12.55 -0.27
CA LYS A 116 -24.50 13.92 -0.36
C LYS A 116 -24.81 14.50 1.03
N GLY A 117 -24.13 15.61 1.36
CA GLY A 117 -24.24 16.32 2.64
C GLY A 117 -23.47 15.70 3.81
N GLY A 118 -22.74 14.60 3.60
CA GLY A 118 -21.69 14.14 4.51
C GLY A 118 -20.36 14.88 4.26
N SER A 119 -19.40 14.75 5.17
CA SER A 119 -18.12 15.47 5.05
C SER A 119 -16.92 14.64 5.48
N LEU A 120 -15.80 14.79 4.75
CA LEU A 120 -14.49 14.27 5.08
C LEU A 120 -13.54 15.41 5.44
N LEU A 121 -12.87 15.34 6.60
CA LEU A 121 -11.79 16.24 6.99
C LEU A 121 -10.49 15.42 7.09
N ALA A 122 -9.72 15.38 5.99
CA ALA A 122 -8.47 14.64 5.86
C ALA A 122 -7.31 15.62 5.63
N GLU A 123 -6.84 16.21 6.71
CA GLU A 123 -5.86 17.32 6.70
C GLU A 123 -4.47 16.81 7.08
N GLY A 124 -3.81 16.14 6.13
CA GLY A 124 -2.42 15.71 6.24
C GLY A 124 -1.41 16.87 6.16
N SER A 125 -0.12 16.52 6.22
CA SER A 125 0.97 17.43 5.87
C SER A 125 2.01 16.72 5.02
N ALA A 126 2.88 17.47 4.33
CA ALA A 126 3.94 16.88 3.51
C ALA A 126 4.78 15.84 4.30
N THR A 127 5.07 16.13 5.57
CA THR A 127 5.87 15.23 6.44
C THR A 127 5.05 14.14 7.15
N ALA A 128 3.72 14.23 7.14
CA ALA A 128 2.79 13.29 7.76
C ALA A 128 1.49 13.18 6.92
N PRO A 129 1.57 12.65 5.69
CA PRO A 129 0.42 12.54 4.80
C PRO A 129 -0.57 11.48 5.30
N ILE A 130 -1.83 11.60 4.91
CA ILE A 130 -2.85 10.57 5.13
C ILE A 130 -2.80 9.61 3.95
N THR A 131 -2.66 8.32 4.20
CA THR A 131 -2.51 7.31 3.13
C THR A 131 -3.64 6.31 3.17
N PHE A 132 -4.35 6.14 2.07
CA PHE A 132 -5.24 5.02 1.82
C PHE A 132 -4.56 4.06 0.86
N THR A 133 -4.47 2.78 1.22
CA THR A 133 -3.75 1.77 0.42
C THR A 133 -4.32 0.38 0.67
N ALA A 134 -4.00 -0.58 -0.19
CA ALA A 134 -4.37 -1.98 0.02
C ALA A 134 -3.49 -2.69 1.08
N PHE A 135 -4.03 -3.73 1.71
CA PHE A 135 -3.25 -4.74 2.42
C PHE A 135 -2.38 -5.53 1.45
N ASN A 136 -1.11 -5.73 1.80
CA ASN A 136 -0.15 -6.51 1.03
C ASN A 136 -0.06 -6.08 -0.46
N PRO A 137 0.49 -4.89 -0.76
CA PRO A 137 0.70 -4.44 -2.15
C PRO A 137 1.71 -5.31 -2.94
N THR A 138 2.26 -6.36 -2.32
CA THR A 138 3.33 -7.22 -2.85
C THR A 138 2.87 -8.53 -3.49
N GLU A 139 1.59 -8.69 -3.86
CA GLU A 139 1.20 -9.82 -4.74
C GLU A 139 1.71 -9.57 -6.17
N SER A 140 2.97 -9.89 -6.45
CA SER A 140 3.45 -10.12 -7.82
C SER A 140 2.54 -11.17 -8.47
N SER A 141 1.66 -10.78 -9.40
CA SER A 141 1.16 -11.78 -10.35
C SER A 141 2.31 -12.08 -11.31
N SER A 142 2.56 -13.36 -11.57
CA SER A 142 3.61 -13.87 -12.46
C SER A 142 3.37 -13.58 -13.95
N SER A 143 2.64 -12.51 -14.28
CA SER A 143 2.55 -11.95 -15.62
C SER A 143 3.62 -10.89 -15.79
N SER A 144 4.73 -11.30 -16.41
CA SER A 144 5.85 -10.50 -16.87
C SER A 144 5.50 -9.07 -17.32
N VAL A 145 6.27 -8.08 -16.87
CA VAL A 145 6.70 -6.95 -17.71
C VAL A 145 8.09 -7.30 -18.22
N SER A 146 8.21 -7.52 -19.53
CA SER A 146 9.48 -7.90 -20.16
C SER A 146 10.34 -6.66 -20.39
N THR A 147 11.30 -6.38 -19.51
CA THR A 147 12.47 -5.58 -19.89
C THR A 147 13.49 -6.51 -20.57
N ASP A 148 13.80 -6.25 -21.84
CA ASP A 148 14.93 -6.90 -22.50
C ASP A 148 16.20 -6.56 -21.69
N THR A 149 16.91 -7.58 -21.20
CA THR A 149 18.12 -7.58 -20.33
C THR A 149 17.94 -7.70 -18.80
N SER A 150 17.83 -8.96 -18.33
CA SER A 150 18.55 -9.51 -17.16
C SER A 150 18.60 -8.75 -15.81
N ALA A 151 17.47 -8.22 -15.31
CA ALA A 151 17.30 -7.91 -13.89
C ALA A 151 15.82 -8.02 -13.50
N ASP A 152 15.51 -8.73 -12.40
CA ASP A 152 14.15 -8.91 -11.90
C ASP A 152 13.57 -7.58 -11.38
N THR A 153 12.42 -7.15 -11.91
CA THR A 153 11.58 -6.11 -11.29
C THR A 153 10.21 -6.69 -10.93
N VAL A 154 9.76 -6.39 -9.71
CA VAL A 154 8.45 -6.78 -9.16
C VAL A 154 7.70 -5.52 -8.76
N LEU A 155 6.53 -5.29 -9.32
CA LEU A 155 5.25 -5.01 -8.64
C LEU A 155 4.19 -4.74 -9.72
N GLU A 156 3.02 -5.38 -9.67
CA GLU A 156 1.73 -4.68 -9.92
C GLU A 156 0.59 -5.40 -9.18
N THR A 157 0.05 -4.73 -8.17
CA THR A 157 -1.23 -5.08 -7.51
C THR A 157 -2.17 -3.89 -7.57
N ARG A 158 -2.53 -3.48 -8.78
CA ARG A 158 -3.59 -2.47 -8.97
C ARG A 158 -4.95 -3.09 -8.64
N GLY A 159 -5.98 -2.28 -8.38
CA GLY A 159 -7.39 -2.73 -8.34
C GLY A 159 -7.78 -3.55 -7.11
N LYS A 160 -7.06 -3.37 -5.99
CA LYS A 160 -7.25 -4.19 -4.78
C LYS A 160 -8.39 -3.71 -3.89
N TRP A 161 -8.82 -2.48 -4.08
CA TRP A 161 -9.96 -1.86 -3.39
C TRP A 161 -10.57 -0.79 -4.30
N GLY A 162 -11.74 -0.26 -3.92
CA GLY A 162 -12.47 0.71 -4.73
C GLY A 162 -11.69 2.01 -4.87
N GLY A 163 -11.60 2.78 -3.79
CA GLY A 163 -11.01 4.12 -3.81
C GLY A 163 -11.74 5.05 -2.84
N LEU A 164 -11.53 6.36 -3.03
CA LEU A 164 -12.27 7.40 -2.32
C LEU A 164 -13.33 8.00 -3.24
N ILE A 165 -14.58 8.05 -2.78
CA ILE A 165 -15.70 8.55 -3.58
C ILE A 165 -16.41 9.66 -2.82
N LEU A 166 -16.45 10.86 -3.40
CA LEU A 166 -17.12 12.01 -2.81
C LEU A 166 -18.34 12.37 -3.67
N LEU A 167 -19.53 12.31 -3.07
CA LEU A 167 -20.80 12.63 -3.72
C LEU A 167 -21.32 13.96 -3.18
N GLY A 168 -21.35 14.97 -4.02
CA GLY A 168 -21.81 16.32 -3.69
C GLY A 168 -23.16 16.69 -4.30
N ASN A 169 -23.57 17.91 -4.00
CA ASN A 169 -24.85 18.50 -4.41
C ASN A 169 -24.69 19.62 -5.47
N ALA A 170 -23.53 19.70 -6.14
CA ALA A 170 -23.27 20.64 -7.21
C ALA A 170 -23.88 20.18 -8.55
N PRO A 171 -24.12 21.11 -9.49
CA PRO A 171 -24.75 20.77 -10.77
C PRO A 171 -23.95 19.77 -11.59
N THR A 172 -24.66 18.85 -12.24
CA THR A 172 -24.18 17.95 -13.29
C THR A 172 -25.14 18.06 -14.48
N ASN A 173 -24.81 17.43 -15.61
CA ASN A 173 -25.69 17.39 -16.78
C ASN A 173 -26.52 16.11 -16.91
N VAL A 174 -26.45 15.25 -15.89
CA VAL A 174 -27.29 14.07 -15.70
C VAL A 174 -28.41 14.33 -14.69
N ALA A 175 -29.38 13.41 -14.59
CA ALA A 175 -30.45 13.53 -13.60
C ALA A 175 -29.89 13.38 -12.17
N THR A 176 -30.45 14.10 -11.19
CA THR A 176 -30.09 13.96 -9.77
C THR A 176 -30.43 12.58 -9.16
N THR A 177 -31.14 11.74 -9.91
CA THR A 177 -31.44 10.33 -9.61
C THR A 177 -30.40 9.36 -10.17
N THR A 178 -29.43 9.84 -10.96
CA THR A 178 -28.33 9.03 -11.48
C THR A 178 -27.49 8.50 -10.33
N VAL A 179 -27.16 7.21 -10.41
CA VAL A 179 -26.34 6.49 -9.44
C VAL A 179 -24.89 6.58 -9.90
N ILE A 180 -23.98 6.88 -8.96
CA ILE A 180 -22.54 6.84 -9.24
C ILE A 180 -22.14 5.43 -9.61
N GLU A 181 -21.23 5.27 -10.55
CA GLU A 181 -20.68 3.97 -10.89
C GLU A 181 -19.98 3.31 -9.69
N GLY A 182 -19.84 1.99 -9.79
CA GLY A 182 -19.21 1.14 -8.80
C GLY A 182 -19.94 0.98 -7.46
N ILE A 183 -20.88 1.86 -7.12
CA ILE A 183 -21.57 1.88 -5.82
C ILE A 183 -23.09 1.76 -5.98
N THR A 184 -23.64 0.69 -5.39
CA THR A 184 -25.08 0.42 -5.49
C THR A 184 -25.91 1.50 -4.80
N ALA A 185 -26.88 2.06 -5.55
CA ALA A 185 -27.94 2.95 -5.05
C ALA A 185 -27.47 4.24 -4.35
N LYS A 186 -26.32 4.80 -4.76
CA LYS A 186 -25.83 6.10 -4.27
C LYS A 186 -25.86 7.14 -5.39
N THR A 187 -26.58 8.24 -5.16
CA THR A 187 -26.76 9.30 -6.16
C THR A 187 -25.88 10.51 -5.87
N TYR A 188 -25.56 11.28 -6.90
CA TYR A 188 -24.77 12.51 -6.83
C TYR A 188 -25.46 13.64 -7.60
N GLY A 189 -24.87 14.83 -7.57
CA GLY A 189 -25.37 15.99 -8.28
C GLY A 189 -26.55 16.67 -7.59
N GLY A 190 -26.77 17.93 -7.97
CA GLY A 190 -27.78 18.79 -7.39
C GLY A 190 -27.82 20.18 -7.99
N THR A 191 -28.05 21.20 -7.15
CA THR A 191 -28.22 22.59 -7.59
C THR A 191 -27.31 23.60 -6.88
N ASN A 192 -26.45 23.14 -5.97
CA ASN A 192 -25.59 24.01 -5.15
C ASN A 192 -24.13 23.97 -5.64
N PRO A 193 -23.70 24.89 -6.51
CA PRO A 193 -22.31 24.93 -7.00
C PRO A 193 -21.28 25.27 -5.90
N THR A 194 -21.72 25.74 -4.74
CA THR A 194 -20.85 26.03 -3.59
C THR A 194 -20.98 24.99 -2.48
N ASP A 195 -21.53 23.82 -2.80
CA ASP A 195 -21.57 22.67 -1.88
C ASP A 195 -20.15 22.31 -1.40
N SER A 196 -20.06 21.71 -0.21
CA SER A 196 -18.79 21.27 0.36
C SER A 196 -18.93 19.86 0.92
N SER A 197 -18.07 18.97 0.44
CA SER A 197 -17.87 17.62 0.95
C SER A 197 -16.73 17.55 1.97
N GLY A 198 -16.20 18.70 2.40
CA GLY A 198 -15.11 18.81 3.37
C GLY A 198 -13.77 19.23 2.75
N SER A 199 -12.67 18.65 3.23
CA SER A 199 -11.31 19.05 2.88
C SER A 199 -10.36 17.85 2.85
N MET A 200 -9.51 17.80 1.82
CA MET A 200 -8.46 16.82 1.62
C MET A 200 -7.15 17.57 1.33
N GLN A 201 -6.18 17.43 2.24
CA GLN A 201 -4.83 17.99 2.09
C GLN A 201 -3.76 16.93 2.35
N TYR A 202 -2.76 16.78 1.47
CA TYR A 202 -1.71 15.76 1.60
C TYR A 202 -2.28 14.33 1.77
N VAL A 203 -3.23 13.98 0.91
CA VAL A 203 -3.88 12.66 0.87
C VAL A 203 -3.27 11.83 -0.26
N ARG A 204 -2.92 10.58 0.04
CA ARG A 204 -2.44 9.58 -0.92
C ARG A 204 -3.47 8.46 -1.05
N VAL A 205 -3.77 8.05 -2.27
CA VAL A 205 -4.63 6.90 -2.57
C VAL A 205 -3.88 5.98 -3.51
N TRP A 206 -3.55 4.79 -3.05
CA TRP A 206 -2.74 3.85 -3.81
C TRP A 206 -3.45 2.51 -4.01
N HIS A 207 -3.20 1.86 -5.15
CA HIS A 207 -3.68 0.49 -5.44
C HIS A 207 -5.22 0.33 -5.52
N GLY A 208 -5.95 1.43 -5.74
CA GLY A 208 -7.40 1.43 -6.00
C GLY A 208 -7.74 0.95 -7.42
N GLY A 209 -8.94 1.22 -7.92
CA GLY A 209 -9.30 0.84 -9.30
C GLY A 209 -10.14 -0.43 -9.41
N ALA A 210 -10.83 -0.87 -8.35
CA ALA A 210 -11.42 -2.20 -8.37
C ALA A 210 -12.54 -2.34 -9.42
N VAL A 211 -12.36 -3.29 -10.35
CA VAL A 211 -13.36 -3.68 -11.34
C VAL A 211 -14.51 -4.42 -10.64
N VAL A 212 -15.69 -3.82 -10.58
CA VAL A 212 -16.87 -4.39 -9.89
C VAL A 212 -18.00 -4.82 -10.83
N GLY A 213 -17.82 -4.63 -12.14
CA GLY A 213 -18.66 -5.13 -13.22
C GLY A 213 -17.99 -4.92 -14.57
N ALA A 214 -18.67 -5.26 -15.67
CA ALA A 214 -18.18 -4.90 -17.00
C ALA A 214 -18.50 -3.42 -17.27
N ASN A 215 -17.46 -2.62 -17.58
CA ASN A 215 -17.56 -1.17 -17.73
C ASN A 215 -18.20 -0.52 -16.49
N ASN A 216 -17.76 -0.98 -15.32
CA ASN A 216 -18.23 -0.54 -14.02
C ASN A 216 -17.09 -0.76 -13.02
N GLU A 217 -16.11 0.11 -13.11
CA GLU A 217 -14.92 0.15 -12.30
C GLU A 217 -15.08 1.22 -11.19
N ILE A 218 -14.07 1.39 -10.32
CA ILE A 218 -14.08 2.41 -9.26
C ILE A 218 -12.72 3.10 -9.30
N ASN A 219 -12.72 4.42 -9.44
CA ASN A 219 -11.53 5.23 -9.63
C ASN A 219 -10.73 5.44 -8.34
N GLY A 220 -9.52 6.01 -8.46
CA GLY A 220 -8.71 6.35 -7.30
C GLY A 220 -9.42 7.35 -6.39
N ILE A 221 -9.68 8.54 -6.93
CA ILE A 221 -10.51 9.56 -6.27
C ILE A 221 -11.61 10.03 -7.23
N THR A 222 -12.86 9.68 -6.93
CA THR A 222 -14.05 10.09 -7.69
C THR A 222 -14.72 11.33 -7.08
N PHE A 223 -15.02 12.32 -7.91
CA PHE A 223 -15.81 13.50 -7.55
C PHE A 223 -17.15 13.51 -8.30
N GLY A 224 -18.18 12.93 -7.69
CA GLY A 224 -19.55 13.00 -8.21
C GLY A 224 -20.26 14.28 -7.80
N GLY A 225 -20.37 15.26 -8.69
CA GLY A 225 -21.12 16.50 -8.43
C GLY A 225 -20.63 17.28 -7.21
N VAL A 226 -19.32 17.29 -6.95
CA VAL A 226 -18.71 17.96 -5.79
C VAL A 226 -18.61 19.47 -6.01
N GLY A 227 -18.95 20.27 -5.00
CA GLY A 227 -19.00 21.73 -5.10
C GLY A 227 -17.67 22.44 -4.85
N SER A 228 -17.62 23.70 -5.28
CA SER A 228 -16.45 24.59 -5.11
C SER A 228 -16.13 24.96 -3.65
N GLY A 229 -16.99 24.60 -2.69
CA GLY A 229 -16.74 24.74 -1.26
C GLY A 229 -15.89 23.61 -0.67
N THR A 230 -15.63 22.54 -1.42
CA THR A 230 -14.69 21.47 -1.03
C THR A 230 -13.25 21.92 -1.31
N VAL A 231 -12.34 21.65 -0.37
CA VAL A 231 -10.90 21.91 -0.53
C VAL A 231 -10.19 20.61 -0.93
N VAL A 232 -9.43 20.65 -2.02
CA VAL A 232 -8.61 19.52 -2.49
C VAL A 232 -7.24 20.09 -2.91
N ASP A 233 -6.21 19.80 -2.12
CA ASP A 233 -4.89 20.41 -2.24
C ASP A 233 -3.78 19.39 -1.89
N HIS A 234 -2.76 19.23 -2.73
CA HIS A 234 -1.70 18.22 -2.51
C HIS A 234 -2.24 16.78 -2.36
N CYS A 235 -2.97 16.26 -3.35
CA CYS A 235 -3.40 14.85 -3.34
C CYS A 235 -2.65 14.04 -4.40
N GLU A 236 -2.36 12.78 -4.09
CA GLU A 236 -1.69 11.84 -4.99
C GLU A 236 -2.54 10.58 -5.18
N VAL A 237 -2.65 10.13 -6.43
CA VAL A 237 -3.13 8.79 -6.78
C VAL A 237 -2.01 8.02 -7.48
N ALA A 238 -1.79 6.77 -7.08
CA ALA A 238 -0.78 5.93 -7.72
C ALA A 238 -1.19 4.46 -7.82
N PHE A 239 -0.75 3.78 -8.88
CA PHE A 239 -1.00 2.35 -9.09
C PHE A 239 -2.49 1.99 -9.10
N ASN A 240 -3.33 2.89 -9.60
CA ASN A 240 -4.75 2.64 -9.76
C ASN A 240 -4.98 1.78 -11.01
N VAL A 241 -5.89 0.80 -10.99
CA VAL A 241 -6.25 0.07 -12.23
C VAL A 241 -6.95 1.01 -13.20
N ASP A 242 -7.85 1.81 -12.64
CA ASP A 242 -8.73 2.71 -13.35
C ASP A 242 -8.19 4.14 -13.23
N ASP A 243 -9.03 5.15 -13.37
CA ASP A 243 -8.58 6.54 -13.36
C ASP A 243 -7.92 6.99 -12.06
N GLY A 244 -6.99 7.94 -12.19
CA GLY A 244 -6.39 8.63 -11.07
C GLY A 244 -7.43 9.47 -10.33
N PHE A 245 -7.82 10.58 -10.96
CA PHE A 245 -8.88 11.46 -10.49
C PHE A 245 -9.96 11.58 -11.55
N GLU A 246 -11.20 11.39 -11.16
CA GLU A 246 -12.32 11.43 -12.10
C GLU A 246 -13.40 12.39 -11.60
N PHE A 247 -13.89 13.25 -12.50
CA PHE A 247 -14.85 14.30 -12.20
C PHE A 247 -16.17 14.08 -12.95
N PHE A 248 -17.15 13.46 -12.30
CA PHE A 248 -18.52 13.40 -12.79
C PHE A 248 -19.30 14.66 -12.43
N GLY A 249 -19.17 15.68 -13.26
CA GLY A 249 -19.83 16.96 -13.06
C GLY A 249 -19.33 17.72 -11.82
N GLY A 250 -20.07 18.75 -11.40
CA GLY A 250 -19.70 19.56 -10.24
C GLY A 250 -18.79 20.74 -10.57
N THR A 251 -18.22 21.34 -9.52
CA THR A 251 -17.51 22.64 -9.58
C THR A 251 -16.34 22.72 -8.60
N VAL A 252 -15.91 21.58 -8.03
CA VAL A 252 -14.76 21.51 -7.13
C VAL A 252 -13.53 22.14 -7.78
N ASN A 253 -12.72 22.85 -7.01
CA ASN A 253 -11.44 23.37 -7.49
C ASN A 253 -10.32 22.57 -6.83
N VAL A 254 -9.27 22.28 -7.58
CA VAL A 254 -8.17 21.41 -7.15
C VAL A 254 -6.81 22.06 -7.37
N LYS A 255 -5.85 21.80 -6.47
CA LYS A 255 -4.49 22.31 -6.62
C LYS A 255 -3.46 21.28 -6.21
N TYR A 256 -2.32 21.24 -6.89
CA TYR A 256 -1.22 20.30 -6.57
C TYR A 256 -1.67 18.83 -6.58
N LEU A 257 -2.12 18.34 -7.73
CA LEU A 257 -2.57 16.95 -7.87
C LEU A 257 -1.57 16.14 -8.69
N SER A 258 -1.22 14.95 -8.21
CA SER A 258 -0.30 14.04 -8.91
C SER A 258 -0.93 12.67 -9.17
N VAL A 259 -0.72 12.15 -10.38
CA VAL A 259 -1.12 10.79 -10.76
C VAL A 259 0.08 10.04 -11.31
N LEU A 260 0.31 8.84 -10.77
CA LEU A 260 1.45 8.01 -11.12
C LEU A 260 0.97 6.62 -11.54
N PHE A 261 1.31 6.20 -12.76
CA PHE A 261 1.21 4.80 -13.18
C PHE A 261 -0.20 4.19 -13.01
N MET A 262 -1.24 4.94 -13.38
CA MET A 262 -2.62 4.45 -13.51
C MET A 262 -2.76 3.49 -14.71
N GLY A 263 -3.85 2.71 -14.74
CA GLY A 263 -4.14 1.75 -15.82
C GLY A 263 -5.16 2.25 -16.83
N ASP A 264 -5.85 3.34 -16.51
CA ASP A 264 -6.69 4.08 -17.45
C ASP A 264 -6.25 5.55 -17.47
N ASP A 265 -7.11 6.53 -17.13
CA ASP A 265 -6.80 7.94 -17.30
C ASP A 265 -6.23 8.64 -16.06
N GLY A 266 -5.41 9.66 -16.29
CA GLY A 266 -4.84 10.45 -15.20
C GLY A 266 -5.89 11.33 -14.53
N PHE A 267 -6.44 12.21 -15.35
CA PHE A 267 -7.58 13.03 -15.00
C PHE A 267 -8.68 12.80 -16.03
N ASP A 268 -9.78 12.18 -15.63
CA ASP A 268 -10.98 12.09 -16.44
C ASP A 268 -12.03 13.11 -15.96
N VAL A 269 -12.71 13.73 -16.91
CA VAL A 269 -13.71 14.76 -16.69
C VAL A 269 -14.93 14.46 -17.54
N ASP A 270 -16.09 14.25 -16.91
CA ASP A 270 -17.35 14.01 -17.60
C ASP A 270 -18.51 14.80 -16.97
N GLN A 271 -19.69 14.72 -17.58
CA GLN A 271 -21.00 15.03 -17.02
C GLN A 271 -21.19 16.47 -16.51
N GLY A 272 -20.51 17.41 -17.16
CA GLY A 272 -20.74 18.83 -16.95
C GLY A 272 -19.87 19.46 -15.87
N TYR A 273 -18.65 18.96 -15.66
CA TYR A 273 -17.74 19.50 -14.64
C TYR A 273 -17.23 20.90 -15.03
N ILE A 274 -17.44 21.88 -14.15
CA ILE A 274 -17.02 23.27 -14.34
C ILE A 274 -16.20 23.71 -13.12
N GLY A 275 -15.06 23.06 -12.93
CA GLY A 275 -14.08 23.38 -11.89
C GLY A 275 -12.79 24.02 -12.43
N LYS A 276 -11.87 24.31 -11.51
CA LYS A 276 -10.54 24.88 -11.80
C LYS A 276 -9.45 23.97 -11.24
N GLY A 277 -8.35 23.85 -11.98
CA GLY A 277 -7.18 23.07 -11.58
C GLY A 277 -5.88 23.84 -11.80
N GLN A 278 -4.96 23.83 -10.83
CA GLN A 278 -3.62 24.38 -11.03
C GLN A 278 -2.53 23.48 -10.42
N PHE A 279 -1.40 23.32 -11.12
CA PHE A 279 -0.30 22.43 -10.70
C PHE A 279 -0.71 20.96 -10.72
N LEU A 280 -1.06 20.47 -11.91
CA LEU A 280 -1.49 19.08 -12.14
C LEU A 280 -0.37 18.29 -12.80
N PHE A 281 -0.03 17.13 -12.27
CA PHE A 281 1.08 16.31 -12.75
C PHE A 281 0.63 14.88 -13.03
N VAL A 282 0.98 14.37 -14.21
CA VAL A 282 0.78 12.97 -14.58
C VAL A 282 2.08 12.40 -15.12
N ILE A 283 2.43 11.21 -14.65
CA ILE A 283 3.36 10.30 -15.31
C ILE A 283 2.61 9.01 -15.64
N GLU A 284 2.40 8.80 -16.94
CA GLU A 284 1.78 7.57 -17.44
C GLU A 284 2.71 6.37 -17.20
N GLY A 285 2.12 5.25 -16.79
CA GLY A 285 2.76 3.95 -16.90
C GLY A 285 2.65 3.40 -18.32
N LEU A 286 3.30 2.27 -18.60
CA LEU A 286 3.18 1.61 -19.91
C LEU A 286 1.76 1.09 -20.21
N SER A 287 0.93 0.94 -19.16
CA SER A 287 -0.40 0.36 -19.23
C SER A 287 -1.55 1.37 -19.06
N GLY A 288 -1.29 2.68 -18.96
CA GLY A 288 -2.36 3.69 -18.84
C GLY A 288 -3.04 4.01 -20.19
N ASP A 289 -4.16 4.73 -20.17
CA ASP A 289 -4.86 5.15 -21.40
C ASP A 289 -4.73 6.63 -21.78
N HIS A 290 -4.88 7.61 -20.90
CA HIS A 290 -4.57 8.99 -21.25
C HIS A 290 -4.07 9.75 -20.03
N SER A 291 -3.25 10.77 -20.22
CA SER A 291 -2.94 11.67 -19.12
C SER A 291 -4.16 12.49 -18.73
N MET A 292 -5.00 12.84 -19.72
CA MET A 292 -6.33 13.42 -19.50
C MET A 292 -7.31 12.94 -20.57
N GLU A 293 -8.46 12.43 -20.14
CA GLU A 293 -9.68 12.33 -20.95
C GLU A 293 -10.61 13.47 -20.52
N ILE A 294 -11.23 14.15 -21.48
CA ILE A 294 -12.04 15.34 -21.21
C ILE A 294 -13.29 15.27 -22.08
N ASP A 295 -14.40 14.99 -21.41
CA ASP A 295 -15.66 14.52 -21.99
C ASP A 295 -16.82 15.34 -21.42
N SER A 296 -18.03 15.16 -21.96
CA SER A 296 -19.21 15.90 -21.47
C SER A 296 -20.56 15.35 -21.86
N GLY A 297 -20.65 14.81 -23.08
CA GLY A 297 -21.90 14.40 -23.72
C GLY A 297 -22.62 13.30 -22.97
N ILE A 298 -23.90 13.11 -23.27
CA ILE A 298 -24.68 12.00 -22.69
C ILE A 298 -25.34 11.22 -23.82
N GLY A 299 -24.89 9.99 -24.02
CA GLY A 299 -25.34 9.13 -25.11
C GLY A 299 -25.07 9.79 -26.46
N SER A 300 -26.10 9.96 -27.31
CA SER A 300 -25.92 10.61 -28.61
C SER A 300 -26.04 12.15 -28.55
N ASN A 301 -26.21 12.75 -27.37
CA ASN A 301 -26.35 14.19 -27.22
C ASN A 301 -25.05 14.85 -26.72
N GLN A 302 -24.24 15.28 -27.69
CA GLN A 302 -22.97 15.98 -27.47
C GLN A 302 -23.12 17.47 -27.18
N ASP A 303 -24.36 17.97 -27.08
CA ASP A 303 -24.65 19.37 -26.76
C ASP A 303 -25.45 19.54 -25.46
N VAL A 304 -25.41 18.52 -24.60
CA VAL A 304 -26.03 18.55 -23.27
C VAL A 304 -25.39 19.64 -22.40
N THR A 305 -26.21 20.26 -21.53
CA THR A 305 -25.76 21.33 -20.63
C THR A 305 -26.10 21.02 -19.16
N PRO A 306 -25.30 21.47 -18.18
CA PRO A 306 -24.01 22.16 -18.34
C PRO A 306 -22.97 21.31 -19.08
N ARG A 307 -22.19 21.94 -19.94
CA ARG A 307 -21.11 21.25 -20.67
C ARG A 307 -19.88 21.25 -19.78
N SER A 308 -19.14 20.13 -19.74
CA SER A 308 -17.87 20.08 -19.03
C SER A 308 -16.95 21.16 -19.60
N HIS A 309 -16.31 21.90 -18.70
CA HIS A 309 -15.48 23.02 -19.08
C HIS A 309 -14.39 23.26 -18.00
N PRO A 310 -13.51 22.27 -17.78
CA PRO A 310 -12.43 22.40 -16.82
C PRO A 310 -11.53 23.58 -17.18
N ALA A 311 -11.07 24.32 -16.17
CA ALA A 311 -10.07 25.37 -16.33
C ALA A 311 -8.75 24.90 -15.70
N PHE A 312 -7.93 24.19 -16.47
CA PHE A 312 -6.66 23.60 -16.02
C PHE A 312 -5.47 24.42 -16.50
N TYR A 313 -4.69 24.93 -15.55
CA TYR A 313 -3.51 25.75 -15.82
C TYR A 313 -2.28 25.17 -15.14
N SER A 314 -1.09 25.38 -15.71
CA SER A 314 0.17 24.94 -15.10
C SER A 314 0.16 23.43 -14.84
N PHE A 315 0.02 22.62 -15.89
CA PHE A 315 -0.02 21.17 -15.81
C PHE A 315 1.14 20.53 -16.59
N THR A 316 1.56 19.34 -16.18
CA THR A 316 2.65 18.59 -16.83
C THR A 316 2.25 17.13 -16.99
N LEU A 317 2.14 16.70 -18.24
CA LEU A 317 1.75 15.36 -18.66
C LEU A 317 2.95 14.70 -19.32
N ILE A 318 3.38 13.57 -18.79
CA ILE A 318 4.51 12.81 -19.30
C ILE A 318 4.02 11.43 -19.72
N GLY A 319 4.04 11.17 -21.03
CA GLY A 319 3.58 9.90 -21.60
C GLY A 319 4.58 8.77 -21.49
N GLY A 320 4.11 7.52 -21.66
CA GLY A 320 4.86 6.27 -21.52
C GLY A 320 6.06 6.04 -22.47
N GLY A 321 6.51 7.05 -23.22
CA GLY A 321 7.73 7.04 -24.01
C GLY A 321 7.53 6.92 -25.53
N SER A 322 8.62 7.10 -26.28
CA SER A 322 8.68 6.96 -27.74
C SER A 322 9.55 5.75 -28.13
N GLY A 323 8.97 4.64 -28.62
CA GLY A 323 9.75 3.45 -29.01
C GLY A 323 8.91 2.18 -29.20
N THR A 324 9.54 1.08 -29.61
CA THR A 324 8.88 -0.24 -29.73
C THR A 324 8.41 -0.71 -28.35
N GLY A 325 7.10 -0.96 -28.19
CA GLY A 325 6.50 -1.33 -26.91
C GLY A 325 6.01 -0.14 -26.08
N ALA A 326 6.17 1.10 -26.57
CA ALA A 326 5.49 2.24 -26.00
C ALA A 326 3.98 2.17 -26.26
N ARG A 327 3.23 2.63 -25.27
CA ARG A 327 1.78 2.78 -25.25
C ARG A 327 1.27 3.52 -26.49
N THR A 328 0.23 3.02 -27.15
CA THR A 328 -0.38 3.71 -28.31
C THR A 328 -1.45 4.69 -27.87
N GLY A 329 -1.23 5.99 -28.09
CA GLY A 329 -2.27 7.01 -27.88
C GLY A 329 -1.71 8.43 -27.76
N GLU A 330 -2.61 9.37 -27.51
CA GLU A 330 -2.34 10.77 -27.16
C GLU A 330 -2.21 10.97 -25.65
N LEU A 331 -1.79 12.16 -25.22
CA LEU A 331 -1.79 12.51 -23.79
C LEU A 331 -3.12 13.11 -23.36
N MET A 332 -3.82 13.75 -24.28
CA MET A 332 -5.08 14.43 -24.04
C MET A 332 -6.09 14.00 -25.09
N HIS A 333 -7.09 13.22 -24.67
CA HIS A 333 -8.23 12.87 -25.51
C HIS A 333 -9.37 13.85 -25.25
N ILE A 334 -9.91 14.46 -26.30
CA ILE A 334 -10.95 15.48 -26.23
C ILE A 334 -12.19 14.96 -26.94
N ASN A 335 -13.24 14.68 -26.17
CA ASN A 335 -14.40 13.97 -26.68
C ASN A 335 -15.73 14.58 -26.22
N ASP A 336 -16.82 14.05 -26.78
CA ASP A 336 -18.21 14.27 -26.41
C ASP A 336 -18.63 15.75 -26.25
N GLY A 337 -18.05 16.57 -27.14
CA GLY A 337 -18.31 18.00 -27.23
C GLY A 337 -17.79 18.81 -26.04
N THR A 338 -16.83 18.32 -25.27
CA THR A 338 -16.34 19.04 -24.10
C THR A 338 -15.82 20.46 -24.41
N GLY A 339 -15.95 21.39 -23.47
CA GLY A 339 -15.29 22.70 -23.49
C GLY A 339 -14.03 22.71 -22.62
N GLY A 340 -13.47 23.90 -22.38
CA GLY A 340 -12.39 24.01 -21.39
C GLY A 340 -11.47 25.21 -21.57
N LYS A 341 -10.55 25.39 -20.60
CA LYS A 341 -9.43 26.33 -20.69
C LYS A 341 -8.14 25.64 -20.28
N PHE A 342 -7.19 25.58 -21.21
CA PHE A 342 -5.90 24.92 -20.98
C PHE A 342 -4.76 25.90 -21.29
N GLY A 343 -4.04 26.32 -20.25
CA GLY A 343 -2.96 27.30 -20.37
C GLY A 343 -1.74 26.94 -19.51
N ASN A 344 -0.56 27.44 -19.88
CA ASN A 344 0.71 27.08 -19.22
C ASN A 344 0.96 25.57 -19.09
N GLY A 345 0.44 24.75 -20.00
CA GLY A 345 0.59 23.30 -20.01
C GLY A 345 1.89 22.81 -20.65
N ILE A 346 2.34 21.62 -20.23
CA ILE A 346 3.43 20.86 -20.86
C ILE A 346 2.94 19.45 -21.14
N LEU A 347 2.98 19.05 -22.40
CA LEU A 347 2.77 17.70 -22.88
C LEU A 347 4.10 17.18 -23.39
N ALA A 348 4.64 16.15 -22.76
CA ALA A 348 5.97 15.65 -23.07
C ALA A 348 5.99 14.15 -23.33
N HIS A 349 6.77 13.77 -24.34
CA HIS A 349 6.96 12.37 -24.75
C HIS A 349 5.64 11.62 -25.04
N PRO A 350 4.66 12.23 -25.77
CA PRO A 350 3.56 11.45 -26.31
C PRO A 350 4.11 10.38 -27.27
N HIS A 351 3.45 9.23 -27.33
CA HIS A 351 3.79 8.22 -28.32
C HIS A 351 3.29 8.60 -29.73
N LEU A 352 2.02 9.01 -29.85
CA LEU A 352 1.43 9.44 -31.12
C LEU A 352 1.24 10.95 -31.17
N ASN A 353 0.26 11.48 -30.43
CA ASN A 353 -0.14 12.88 -30.51
C ASN A 353 -0.10 13.58 -29.15
N GLY A 354 0.01 14.90 -29.15
CA GLY A 354 -0.25 15.68 -27.95
C GLY A 354 -1.73 15.60 -27.57
N LEU A 355 -2.60 16.12 -28.45
CA LEU A 355 -4.05 16.11 -28.31
C LEU A 355 -4.70 15.38 -29.49
N LEU A 356 -5.76 14.61 -29.22
CA LEU A 356 -6.69 14.09 -30.20
C LEU A 356 -8.09 14.66 -29.95
N PHE A 357 -8.79 15.05 -31.01
CA PHE A 357 -10.22 15.40 -30.94
C PHE A 357 -11.05 14.33 -31.62
N GLU A 358 -12.07 13.80 -30.93
CA GLU A 358 -12.96 12.77 -31.46
C GLU A 358 -14.37 13.29 -31.79
N ASP A 359 -15.12 13.79 -30.81
CA ASP A 359 -16.44 14.39 -31.02
C ASP A 359 -16.51 15.80 -30.40
N CYS A 360 -16.92 16.77 -31.21
CA CYS A 360 -16.80 18.19 -30.88
C CYS A 360 -18.13 18.88 -30.56
N GLY A 361 -19.24 18.14 -30.65
CA GLY A 361 -20.58 18.73 -30.56
C GLY A 361 -20.84 19.76 -31.68
N SER A 362 -22.07 20.26 -31.77
CA SER A 362 -22.46 21.19 -32.85
C SER A 362 -22.43 22.66 -32.46
N THR A 363 -22.33 22.95 -31.15
CA THR A 363 -22.48 24.31 -30.60
C THR A 363 -21.18 24.92 -30.07
N LEU A 364 -20.09 24.16 -30.04
CA LEU A 364 -18.82 24.59 -29.45
C LEU A 364 -17.95 25.39 -30.44
N SER A 365 -17.26 26.41 -29.92
CA SER A 365 -16.20 27.11 -30.65
C SER A 365 -14.82 26.71 -30.15
N TYR A 366 -13.89 26.46 -31.05
CA TYR A 366 -12.51 26.11 -30.73
C TYR A 366 -11.61 27.34 -30.95
N THR A 367 -10.82 27.74 -29.94
CA THR A 367 -10.00 28.97 -30.01
C THR A 367 -8.63 28.86 -29.31
N GLN A 368 -7.61 29.54 -29.85
CA GLN A 368 -6.34 29.80 -29.16
C GLN A 368 -6.23 31.24 -28.61
N THR A 369 -7.31 32.03 -28.73
CA THR A 369 -7.44 33.35 -28.10
C THR A 369 -8.47 33.26 -27.00
N LEU A 370 -8.04 33.49 -25.75
CA LEU A 370 -8.92 33.40 -24.58
C LEU A 370 -10.07 34.41 -24.71
N PRO A 371 -11.34 33.97 -24.73
CA PRO A 371 -12.47 34.88 -24.79
C PRO A 371 -12.56 35.74 -23.51
N ALA A 372 -12.86 37.04 -23.68
CA ALA A 372 -12.95 38.01 -22.59
C ALA A 372 -14.16 37.81 -21.64
N ALA A 373 -15.12 36.95 -22.00
CA ALA A 373 -16.34 36.72 -21.23
C ALA A 373 -16.12 35.73 -20.07
N SER A 374 -16.69 36.04 -18.91
CA SER A 374 -16.87 35.07 -17.83
C SER A 374 -17.68 33.88 -18.34
N VAL A 375 -17.12 32.68 -18.24
CA VAL A 375 -17.86 31.43 -18.46
C VAL A 375 -19.02 31.41 -17.47
N SER A 376 -20.24 31.36 -17.96
CA SER A 376 -21.40 31.04 -17.12
C SER A 376 -21.61 29.53 -17.15
N ILE A 377 -21.93 28.93 -16.01
CA ILE A 377 -22.36 27.52 -15.91
C ILE A 377 -23.46 27.18 -16.95
N SER A 378 -24.25 28.17 -17.38
CA SER A 378 -25.34 27.98 -18.34
C SER A 378 -24.95 28.01 -19.82
N SER A 379 -23.74 28.45 -20.20
CA SER A 379 -23.34 28.48 -21.62
C SER A 379 -21.83 28.65 -21.76
N PRO A 380 -21.03 27.59 -21.55
CA PRO A 380 -19.59 27.73 -21.51
C PRO A 380 -18.95 27.75 -22.92
N GLY A 381 -19.60 27.15 -23.93
CA GLY A 381 -19.55 27.54 -25.35
C GLY A 381 -18.22 27.49 -26.13
N TYR A 382 -17.08 27.21 -25.49
CA TYR A 382 -15.79 27.12 -26.17
C TYR A 382 -14.83 26.08 -25.59
N PHE A 383 -13.86 25.69 -26.41
CA PHE A 383 -12.64 25.01 -26.00
C PHE A 383 -11.45 25.94 -26.27
N PHE A 384 -10.79 26.40 -25.21
CA PHE A 384 -9.60 27.25 -25.29
C PHE A 384 -8.34 26.43 -25.00
N PHE A 385 -7.44 26.39 -25.96
CA PHE A 385 -6.10 25.84 -25.79
C PHE A 385 -5.06 26.90 -26.15
N SER A 386 -4.23 27.29 -25.17
CA SER A 386 -3.23 28.34 -25.40
C SER A 386 -2.16 27.89 -26.39
N ALA A 387 -1.85 28.76 -27.36
CA ALA A 387 -0.69 28.58 -28.24
C ALA A 387 0.65 28.61 -27.48
N ASN A 388 0.65 29.14 -26.25
CA ASN A 388 1.83 29.16 -25.40
C ASN A 388 2.09 27.81 -24.72
N ASN A 389 1.15 26.86 -24.72
CA ASN A 389 1.41 25.52 -24.18
C ASN A 389 2.59 24.86 -24.92
N ILE A 390 3.31 23.97 -24.23
CA ILE A 390 4.37 23.16 -24.84
C ILE A 390 3.81 21.80 -25.18
N ILE A 391 3.95 21.39 -26.43
CA ILE A 391 3.70 20.01 -26.86
C ILE A 391 5.00 19.52 -27.51
N ASN A 392 5.75 18.73 -26.75
CA ASN A 392 7.05 18.21 -27.11
C ASN A 392 6.91 16.86 -27.83
N THR A 393 6.45 16.94 -29.09
CA THR A 393 6.32 15.83 -30.03
C THR A 393 7.48 15.79 -31.02
N ALA A 394 7.62 14.68 -31.76
CA ALA A 394 8.62 14.55 -32.82
C ALA A 394 8.35 15.49 -34.02
N THR A 395 7.09 15.82 -34.31
CA THR A 395 6.71 16.69 -35.42
C THR A 395 5.58 17.65 -35.03
N THR A 396 5.47 18.78 -35.74
CA THR A 396 4.34 19.72 -35.60
C THR A 396 3.00 19.06 -35.88
N ALA A 397 2.94 18.17 -36.88
CA ALA A 397 1.72 17.45 -37.23
C ALA A 397 1.23 16.50 -36.13
N SER A 398 2.11 16.08 -35.23
CA SER A 398 1.78 15.25 -34.07
C SER A 398 1.27 16.06 -32.88
N GLN A 399 1.21 17.40 -32.94
CA GLN A 399 0.73 18.18 -31.79
C GLN A 399 -0.78 18.04 -31.59
N PHE A 400 -1.53 18.05 -32.70
CA PHE A 400 -2.99 17.98 -32.72
C PHE A 400 -3.42 16.99 -33.80
N ALA A 401 -4.33 16.10 -33.44
CA ALA A 401 -4.90 15.12 -34.37
C ALA A 401 -6.43 15.12 -34.30
N LEU A 402 -7.04 14.56 -35.34
CA LEU A 402 -8.48 14.29 -35.41
C LEU A 402 -8.69 12.78 -35.46
N HIS A 403 -9.62 12.27 -34.68
CA HIS A 403 -10.08 10.89 -34.79
C HIS A 403 -10.70 10.65 -36.17
N THR A 404 -10.40 9.50 -36.78
CA THR A 404 -10.85 9.20 -38.14
C THR A 404 -12.31 8.76 -38.15
N GLY A 405 -13.17 9.46 -38.92
CA GLY A 405 -14.51 8.98 -39.25
C GLY A 405 -15.68 9.53 -38.41
N THR A 406 -15.40 10.28 -37.34
CA THR A 406 -16.41 10.84 -36.41
C THR A 406 -16.38 12.38 -36.29
N THR A 407 -15.40 13.05 -36.90
CA THR A 407 -14.97 14.43 -36.57
C THR A 407 -15.54 15.57 -37.43
N ALA A 408 -16.69 15.39 -38.11
CA ALA A 408 -17.19 16.34 -39.12
C ALA A 408 -17.44 17.79 -38.61
N ALA A 409 -17.51 18.01 -37.29
CA ALA A 409 -17.69 19.32 -36.65
C ALA A 409 -16.43 19.87 -35.94
N CYS A 410 -15.38 19.07 -35.77
CA CYS A 410 -14.13 19.44 -35.09
C CYS A 410 -13.27 20.37 -35.94
N THR A 411 -13.58 21.67 -35.99
CA THR A 411 -12.75 22.65 -36.70
C THR A 411 -11.73 23.30 -35.75
N PRO A 412 -10.63 22.59 -35.40
CA PRO A 412 -9.36 23.31 -35.26
C PRO A 412 -8.03 22.60 -35.62
N ALA A 413 -7.98 21.28 -35.90
CA ALA A 413 -6.71 20.54 -35.82
C ALA A 413 -5.61 20.96 -36.81
N ASP A 414 -5.94 21.36 -38.05
CA ASP A 414 -4.92 21.64 -39.08
C ASP A 414 -4.29 23.04 -38.99
N THR A 415 -4.77 23.92 -38.11
CA THR A 415 -4.34 25.34 -38.05
C THR A 415 -3.76 25.76 -36.71
N TRP A 416 -3.87 24.92 -35.70
CA TRP A 416 -3.37 25.21 -34.37
C TRP A 416 -1.88 24.95 -34.26
N SER A 417 -1.24 25.74 -33.41
CA SER A 417 0.16 25.54 -33.06
C SER A 417 0.32 25.61 -31.55
N ALA A 418 1.25 24.82 -31.03
CA ALA A 418 1.76 24.95 -29.68
C ALA A 418 3.29 25.08 -29.76
N VAL A 419 3.92 25.53 -28.68
CA VAL A 419 5.38 25.62 -28.62
C VAL A 419 5.99 24.22 -28.79
N ILE A 420 6.79 24.04 -29.84
CA ILE A 420 7.61 22.85 -30.04
C ILE A 420 8.99 23.11 -29.43
N GLY A 421 9.36 22.29 -28.46
CA GLY A 421 10.69 22.34 -27.87
C GLY A 421 10.76 21.54 -26.58
N ALA A 422 11.97 21.10 -26.25
CA ALA A 422 12.22 20.40 -25.00
C ALA A 422 11.81 21.29 -23.81
N PRO A 423 10.95 20.81 -22.90
CA PRO A 423 10.57 21.54 -21.69
C PRO A 423 11.77 21.95 -20.83
N GLY A 424 12.86 21.18 -20.94
CA GLY A 424 14.08 21.35 -20.16
C GLY A 424 13.99 20.70 -18.80
N PHE A 425 13.26 19.60 -18.68
CA PHE A 425 13.29 18.74 -17.50
C PHE A 425 14.72 18.35 -17.15
N ALA A 426 15.07 18.37 -15.87
CA ALA A 426 16.43 18.07 -15.43
C ALA A 426 16.85 16.62 -15.75
N ALA A 427 15.93 15.66 -15.59
CA ALA A 427 16.18 14.26 -15.92
C ALA A 427 14.86 13.47 -16.07
N VAL A 428 14.31 13.46 -17.28
CA VAL A 428 13.16 12.62 -17.65
C VAL A 428 13.56 11.81 -18.87
N ALA A 429 13.47 10.48 -18.78
CA ALA A 429 13.79 9.60 -19.90
C ALA A 429 12.73 9.72 -21.00
N THR A 430 13.14 9.51 -22.25
CA THR A 430 12.25 9.61 -23.43
C THR A 430 11.62 8.27 -23.82
N SER A 431 12.10 7.15 -23.29
CA SER A 431 11.78 5.81 -23.79
C SER A 431 11.47 4.77 -22.70
N ASP A 432 11.61 5.11 -21.43
CA ASP A 432 11.28 4.21 -20.32
C ASP A 432 10.99 5.02 -19.05
N LEU A 433 9.70 5.14 -18.73
CA LEU A 433 9.20 5.85 -17.56
C LEU A 433 8.49 4.92 -16.57
N ALA A 434 8.57 3.60 -16.79
CA ALA A 434 7.70 2.62 -16.14
C ALA A 434 7.79 2.57 -14.61
N GLU A 435 8.86 3.09 -13.99
CA GLU A 435 9.02 3.04 -12.53
C GLU A 435 9.69 4.27 -11.89
N GLY A 436 9.98 5.30 -12.68
CA GLY A 436 10.92 6.35 -12.29
C GLY A 436 12.35 5.82 -12.03
N SER A 437 13.35 6.49 -12.56
CA SER A 437 14.75 6.22 -12.16
C SER A 437 15.04 6.93 -10.83
N ALA A 438 16.03 6.49 -10.05
CA ALA A 438 16.56 7.28 -8.93
C ALA A 438 17.10 8.67 -9.38
N THR A 439 17.24 8.87 -10.69
CA THR A 439 17.58 10.16 -11.31
C THR A 439 16.39 10.93 -11.86
N PHE A 440 15.15 10.41 -11.80
CA PHE A 440 13.99 11.09 -12.37
C PHE A 440 13.78 12.47 -11.74
N ASN A 441 13.58 13.48 -12.57
CA ASN A 441 13.43 14.86 -12.14
C ASN A 441 12.68 15.68 -13.22
N PRO A 442 11.37 15.92 -13.03
CA PRO A 442 10.55 16.69 -13.97
C PRO A 442 10.65 18.21 -13.73
N LEU A 443 11.48 18.68 -12.79
CA LEU A 443 11.64 20.11 -12.53
C LEU A 443 12.32 20.79 -13.74
N PRO A 444 11.79 21.94 -14.19
CA PRO A 444 12.35 22.63 -15.35
C PRO A 444 13.65 23.36 -15.00
N THR A 445 14.59 23.29 -15.94
CA THR A 445 15.81 24.11 -15.92
C THR A 445 15.53 25.51 -16.44
N THR A 446 16.34 26.49 -16.03
CA THR A 446 16.18 27.91 -16.42
C THR A 446 16.38 28.17 -17.91
N ILE A 447 16.98 27.23 -18.64
CA ILE A 447 17.21 27.31 -20.09
C ILE A 447 16.16 26.54 -20.91
N GLY A 448 15.29 25.78 -20.25
CA GLY A 448 14.24 24.99 -20.89
C GLY A 448 13.15 25.85 -21.51
N ALA A 449 12.42 25.30 -22.49
CA ALA A 449 11.28 25.99 -23.10
C ALA A 449 10.18 26.33 -22.07
N ALA A 450 10.09 25.55 -20.97
CA ALA A 450 9.18 25.81 -19.87
C ALA A 450 9.40 27.20 -19.25
N CYS A 451 10.65 27.65 -19.14
CA CYS A 451 11.04 28.88 -18.42
C CYS A 451 11.53 30.03 -19.31
N THR A 452 11.64 29.85 -20.63
CA THR A 452 12.23 30.86 -21.54
C THR A 452 11.23 31.52 -22.51
N GLY A 453 10.02 30.97 -22.65
CA GLY A 453 8.97 31.51 -23.53
C GLY A 453 7.84 32.26 -22.80
N THR A 454 6.92 32.86 -23.56
CA THR A 454 5.72 33.54 -23.02
C THR A 454 4.90 32.63 -22.12
N VAL A 455 4.50 33.13 -20.95
CA VAL A 455 3.62 32.45 -19.99
C VAL A 455 2.27 33.15 -20.02
N ASP A 456 1.19 32.38 -20.01
CA ASP A 456 -0.16 32.90 -19.95
C ASP A 456 -0.42 33.56 -18.59
N PRO A 457 -1.02 34.76 -18.54
CA PRO A 457 -1.50 35.33 -17.29
C PRO A 457 -2.65 34.48 -16.72
N PRO A 458 -2.99 34.63 -15.43
CA PRO A 458 -4.21 34.07 -14.87
C PRO A 458 -5.42 34.37 -15.78
N PRO A 459 -6.20 33.35 -16.16
CA PRO A 459 -7.28 33.50 -17.13
C PRO A 459 -8.28 34.53 -16.63
N ASN A 460 -8.49 35.60 -17.41
CA ASN A 460 -9.41 36.69 -17.08
C ASN A 460 -9.17 37.33 -15.70
N GLY A 461 -7.93 37.28 -15.18
CA GLY A 461 -7.58 37.82 -13.86
C GLY A 461 -8.15 37.04 -12.67
N ASP A 462 -8.56 35.79 -12.88
CA ASP A 462 -9.12 34.92 -11.85
C ASP A 462 -8.09 34.62 -10.73
N THR A 463 -8.44 34.97 -9.50
CA THR A 463 -7.55 34.92 -8.33
C THR A 463 -7.27 33.52 -7.82
N PHE A 464 -7.98 32.49 -8.30
CA PHE A 464 -7.65 31.10 -7.99
C PHE A 464 -6.27 30.72 -8.53
N PHE A 465 -5.94 31.21 -9.73
CA PHE A 465 -4.69 30.88 -10.41
C PHE A 465 -3.57 31.80 -9.95
N SER A 466 -2.51 31.21 -9.40
CA SER A 466 -1.27 31.89 -9.09
C SER A 466 -0.54 32.27 -10.38
N THR A 467 0.09 33.44 -10.41
CA THR A 467 1.00 33.82 -11.50
C THR A 467 2.25 32.95 -11.44
N VAL A 468 2.71 32.47 -12.60
CA VAL A 468 3.89 31.60 -12.70
C VAL A 468 4.96 32.24 -13.59
N THR A 469 6.21 31.84 -13.40
CA THR A 469 7.36 32.25 -14.23
C THR A 469 7.76 31.20 -15.26
N CYS A 470 7.33 29.95 -15.06
CA CYS A 470 7.52 28.85 -15.99
C CYS A 470 6.17 28.17 -16.25
N LYS A 471 6.04 27.54 -17.43
CA LYS A 471 4.94 26.63 -17.75
C LYS A 471 5.14 25.29 -17.02
N GLY A 472 4.07 24.53 -16.90
CA GLY A 472 4.06 23.22 -16.26
C GLY A 472 3.65 23.25 -14.80
N ALA A 473 3.63 22.06 -14.19
CA ALA A 473 3.27 21.85 -12.80
C ALA A 473 4.34 22.33 -11.81
N PHE A 474 5.55 22.59 -12.28
CA PHE A 474 6.71 22.96 -11.46
C PHE A 474 7.29 24.28 -11.95
N GLY A 475 7.48 25.25 -11.03
CA GLY A 475 7.87 26.61 -11.36
C GLY A 475 9.38 26.85 -11.50
N SER A 476 10.22 25.92 -11.06
CA SER A 476 11.69 26.04 -11.12
C SER A 476 12.39 24.72 -10.79
N SER A 477 13.72 24.69 -10.86
CA SER A 477 14.55 23.57 -10.43
C SER A 477 14.53 23.27 -8.92
N THR A 478 13.83 24.09 -8.13
CA THR A 478 13.69 23.94 -6.67
C THR A 478 12.24 23.95 -6.21
N ASP A 479 11.28 24.08 -7.12
CA ASP A 479 9.84 24.11 -6.81
C ASP A 479 9.27 22.69 -6.87
N ASP A 480 9.75 21.85 -5.96
CA ASP A 480 9.36 20.45 -5.87
C ASP A 480 8.29 20.25 -4.80
N TRP A 481 7.04 20.47 -5.16
CA TRP A 481 5.92 20.24 -4.26
C TRP A 481 5.62 18.75 -4.05
N LEU A 482 6.20 17.84 -4.84
CA LEU A 482 6.13 16.39 -4.63
C LEU A 482 7.07 15.91 -3.51
N ALA A 483 8.00 16.76 -3.07
CA ALA A 483 8.92 16.48 -1.98
C ALA A 483 8.19 16.09 -0.67
N ASP A 484 8.85 15.25 0.13
CA ASP A 484 8.39 14.74 1.43
C ASP A 484 7.09 13.92 1.46
N TYR A 485 6.23 14.00 0.44
CA TYR A 485 4.92 13.36 0.43
C TYR A 485 4.57 12.55 -0.83
N SER A 486 5.21 12.66 -1.98
CA SER A 486 4.87 11.77 -3.11
C SER A 486 5.45 10.36 -2.94
N TRP A 487 4.89 9.37 -3.64
CA TRP A 487 5.50 8.04 -3.75
C TRP A 487 6.91 8.13 -4.35
N LEU A 488 7.09 8.95 -5.40
CA LEU A 488 8.38 9.12 -6.08
C LEU A 488 9.46 9.65 -5.13
N ALA A 489 9.14 10.70 -4.36
CA ALA A 489 10.07 11.27 -3.39
C ALA A 489 10.37 10.30 -2.25
N CYS A 490 9.37 9.58 -1.73
CA CYS A 490 9.56 8.72 -0.57
C CYS A 490 10.21 7.36 -0.86
N ASN A 491 10.19 6.91 -2.12
CA ASN A 491 10.86 5.68 -2.55
C ASN A 491 12.23 5.92 -3.20
N GLY A 492 12.76 7.15 -3.13
CA GLY A 492 14.08 7.45 -3.72
C GLY A 492 14.09 7.40 -5.25
N LYS A 493 12.91 7.52 -5.87
CA LYS A 493 12.69 7.49 -7.33
C LYS A 493 12.69 8.90 -7.93
N MET A 494 13.14 9.90 -7.17
CA MET A 494 13.35 11.26 -7.63
C MET A 494 14.73 11.76 -7.23
N ALA A 495 15.36 12.55 -8.10
CA ALA A 495 16.62 13.21 -7.77
C ALA A 495 16.42 14.14 -6.58
N ASN A 496 17.34 14.10 -5.61
CA ASN A 496 17.23 14.79 -4.33
C ASN A 496 16.05 14.36 -3.45
N ALA A 497 15.49 13.15 -3.64
CA ALA A 497 14.45 12.56 -2.81
C ALA A 497 14.59 12.92 -1.33
N THR A 498 13.63 13.70 -0.80
CA THR A 498 13.80 14.39 0.48
C THR A 498 13.10 13.71 1.66
N CYS A 499 12.28 12.66 1.50
CA CYS A 499 11.41 12.19 2.60
C CYS A 499 12.19 11.94 3.91
N THR A 500 12.19 12.98 4.76
CA THR A 500 13.09 13.10 5.90
C THR A 500 12.52 12.42 7.15
N SER A 501 11.22 12.13 7.16
CA SER A 501 10.53 11.57 8.33
C SER A 501 10.39 10.04 8.23
N SER A 502 10.63 9.37 9.36
CA SER A 502 10.44 7.92 9.51
C SER A 502 8.98 7.48 9.32
N ALA A 503 8.01 8.37 9.54
CA ALA A 503 6.57 8.09 9.40
C ALA A 503 6.15 7.95 7.93
N ALA A 504 6.59 8.88 7.06
CA ALA A 504 6.29 8.81 5.62
C ALA A 504 6.94 7.59 4.95
N ARG A 505 8.11 7.13 5.45
CA ARG A 505 8.78 5.90 5.00
C ARG A 505 8.17 4.62 5.58
N ALA A 506 7.69 4.64 6.83
CA ALA A 506 7.11 3.46 7.48
C ALA A 506 5.81 2.99 6.80
N ALA A 507 5.05 3.92 6.19
CA ALA A 507 3.86 3.60 5.40
C ALA A 507 4.15 2.76 4.13
N LEU A 508 5.43 2.60 3.75
CA LEU A 508 5.87 1.98 2.49
C LEU A 508 6.69 0.69 2.65
N THR A 509 7.14 0.34 3.86
CA THR A 509 7.99 -0.86 4.06
C THR A 509 7.16 -2.15 4.22
N PRO A 510 7.41 -3.19 3.40
CA PRO A 510 6.83 -4.51 3.61
C PRO A 510 7.32 -5.15 4.93
N PRO A 511 6.55 -6.07 5.52
CA PRO A 511 6.79 -6.54 6.89
C PRO A 511 7.78 -7.70 7.05
N PHE A 512 8.52 -8.09 6.01
CA PHE A 512 9.32 -9.32 6.04
C PHE A 512 10.78 -9.07 6.45
N ALA A 513 11.37 -10.05 7.14
CA ALA A 513 12.79 -10.01 7.50
C ALA A 513 13.66 -10.14 6.25
N THR A 514 14.40 -9.08 5.92
CA THR A 514 15.32 -9.05 4.80
C THR A 514 16.64 -9.74 5.17
N LEU A 515 17.20 -10.53 4.25
CA LEU A 515 18.55 -11.10 4.42
C LEU A 515 19.58 -9.99 4.59
N LEU A 516 20.47 -10.13 5.57
CA LEU A 516 21.67 -9.29 5.68
C LEU A 516 22.63 -9.62 4.53
N SER A 517 23.50 -8.68 4.17
CA SER A 517 24.53 -8.88 3.14
C SER A 517 25.53 -10.00 3.49
N ASN A 518 25.62 -10.38 4.76
CA ASN A 518 26.43 -11.50 5.23
C ASN A 518 25.52 -12.70 5.60
N VAL A 519 25.60 -13.77 4.83
CA VAL A 519 24.78 -14.98 4.97
C VAL A 519 25.67 -16.20 5.20
N THR A 520 25.31 -17.11 6.09
CA THR A 520 26.09 -18.33 6.38
C THR A 520 25.19 -19.51 6.74
N LEU A 521 25.54 -20.73 6.33
CA LEU A 521 24.83 -21.94 6.75
C LEU A 521 25.17 -22.32 8.21
N LEU A 522 24.17 -22.74 8.97
CA LEU A 522 24.40 -23.37 10.27
C LEU A 522 25.10 -24.71 10.11
N SER A 523 25.94 -25.04 11.09
CA SER A 523 26.55 -26.37 11.18
C SER A 523 25.50 -27.39 11.61
N ASN A 524 25.50 -28.58 11.01
CA ASN A 524 24.56 -29.67 11.37
C ASN A 524 24.69 -30.15 12.82
N THR A 525 25.80 -29.83 13.51
CA THR A 525 26.03 -30.26 14.90
C THR A 525 26.85 -29.23 15.67
N TYR A 526 26.44 -28.96 16.91
CA TYR A 526 27.17 -28.16 17.90
C TYR A 526 27.48 -29.02 19.14
N SER A 527 28.66 -29.67 19.13
CA SER A 527 29.17 -30.53 20.21
C SER A 527 30.15 -29.84 21.16
N SER A 528 30.44 -28.56 20.92
CA SER A 528 31.19 -27.70 21.82
C SER A 528 30.50 -26.35 21.94
N ASN A 529 30.75 -25.64 23.05
CA ASN A 529 30.12 -24.34 23.30
C ASN A 529 30.44 -23.36 22.18
N THR A 530 29.41 -22.87 21.50
CA THR A 530 29.53 -22.05 20.30
C THR A 530 28.59 -20.85 20.39
N ALA A 531 29.04 -19.68 19.94
CA ALA A 531 28.21 -18.48 19.82
C ALA A 531 28.13 -18.05 18.35
N LEU A 532 26.92 -17.75 17.89
CA LEU A 532 26.69 -17.15 16.56
C LEU A 532 27.07 -15.66 16.57
N GLY A 533 27.23 -15.07 15.39
CA GLY A 533 27.47 -13.63 15.19
C GLY A 533 26.16 -12.88 14.95
N ALA A 534 25.99 -11.72 15.59
CA ALA A 534 24.74 -10.96 15.52
C ALA A 534 24.47 -10.33 14.13
N ASN A 535 25.52 -10.06 13.34
CA ASN A 535 25.46 -9.37 12.05
C ASN A 535 25.46 -10.34 10.86
N ILE A 536 24.96 -11.57 11.05
CA ILE A 536 24.95 -12.64 10.05
C ILE A 536 23.52 -13.20 9.96
N SER A 537 22.99 -13.32 8.75
CA SER A 537 21.80 -14.11 8.49
C SER A 537 22.19 -15.58 8.36
N TYR A 538 21.53 -16.45 9.12
CA TYR A 538 21.88 -17.86 9.13
C TYR A 538 20.89 -18.69 8.33
N ILE A 539 21.38 -19.63 7.53
CA ILE A 539 20.55 -20.59 6.80
C ILE A 539 20.53 -21.94 7.52
N LEU A 540 19.33 -22.39 7.91
CA LEU A 540 19.07 -23.70 8.48
C LEU A 540 18.63 -24.66 7.36
N ALA A 541 19.58 -25.41 6.80
CA ALA A 541 19.34 -26.27 5.64
C ALA A 541 18.95 -27.73 6.00
N ALA A 542 19.16 -28.14 7.25
CA ALA A 542 18.92 -29.48 7.74
C ALA A 542 18.63 -29.44 9.25
N GLN A 543 18.40 -30.61 9.86
CA GLN A 543 18.36 -30.71 11.32
C GLN A 543 19.72 -30.34 11.92
N VAL A 544 19.72 -29.35 12.81
CA VAL A 544 20.89 -28.90 13.57
C VAL A 544 20.80 -29.43 14.98
N LEU A 545 21.75 -30.30 15.33
CA LEU A 545 21.78 -30.98 16.63
C LEU A 545 22.70 -30.26 17.61
N VAL A 546 22.17 -29.83 18.74
CA VAL A 546 22.92 -29.12 19.79
C VAL A 546 23.08 -30.03 21.00
N SER A 547 24.29 -30.54 21.23
CA SER A 547 24.64 -31.40 22.39
C SER A 547 25.54 -30.71 23.42
N ALA A 548 26.05 -29.53 23.10
CA ALA A 548 26.71 -28.60 24.02
C ALA A 548 25.86 -27.31 24.16
N THR A 549 26.48 -26.15 24.38
CA THR A 549 25.76 -24.86 24.40
C THR A 549 25.83 -24.14 23.05
N LEU A 550 24.69 -23.82 22.43
CA LEU A 550 24.61 -22.88 21.31
C LEU A 550 24.07 -21.54 21.80
N THR A 551 24.80 -20.45 21.57
CA THR A 551 24.37 -19.08 21.92
C THR A 551 23.95 -18.33 20.67
N ILE A 552 22.70 -17.86 20.63
CA ILE A 552 22.15 -17.01 19.56
C ILE A 552 22.05 -15.58 20.10
N PRO A 553 22.80 -14.61 19.55
CA PRO A 553 22.71 -13.21 19.94
C PRO A 553 21.32 -12.60 19.67
N ALA A 554 20.98 -11.56 20.42
CA ALA A 554 19.78 -10.76 20.17
C ALA A 554 19.80 -10.13 18.77
N GLY A 555 18.63 -10.04 18.13
CA GLY A 555 18.48 -9.49 16.77
C GLY A 555 18.81 -10.47 15.64
N THR A 556 19.32 -11.66 15.93
CA THR A 556 19.67 -12.66 14.91
C THR A 556 18.42 -13.25 14.26
N THR A 557 18.45 -13.33 12.92
CA THR A 557 17.45 -14.07 12.13
C THR A 557 18.05 -15.33 11.53
N ILE A 558 17.38 -16.46 11.73
CA ILE A 558 17.70 -17.76 11.15
C ILE A 558 16.59 -18.10 10.16
N PHE A 559 16.98 -18.35 8.91
CA PHE A 559 16.10 -18.72 7.81
C PHE A 559 16.25 -20.21 7.51
N ALA A 560 15.21 -20.99 7.74
CA ALA A 560 15.14 -22.38 7.34
C ALA A 560 14.83 -22.50 5.85
N LEU A 561 15.42 -23.52 5.22
CA LEU A 561 15.02 -23.92 3.89
C LEU A 561 13.70 -24.71 3.95
N PRO A 562 12.81 -24.56 2.95
CA PRO A 562 11.59 -25.35 2.86
C PRO A 562 11.90 -26.85 2.83
N VAL A 563 11.05 -27.68 3.45
CA VAL A 563 11.17 -29.15 3.43
C VAL A 563 11.19 -29.69 1.99
N PRO A 564 12.30 -30.28 1.51
CA PRO A 564 12.31 -30.99 0.24
C PRO A 564 11.57 -32.33 0.37
N ASN A 565 10.81 -32.73 -0.65
CA ASN A 565 10.11 -34.02 -0.65
C ASN A 565 11.05 -35.20 -0.31
N GLY A 566 10.72 -35.94 0.75
CA GLY A 566 11.42 -37.17 1.15
C GLY A 566 12.68 -36.96 2.02
N VAL A 567 12.92 -35.75 2.54
CA VAL A 567 14.01 -35.45 3.47
C VAL A 567 13.44 -34.96 4.81
N ALA A 568 14.13 -35.24 5.91
CA ALA A 568 13.73 -34.75 7.23
C ALA A 568 13.71 -33.21 7.26
N ALA A 569 12.62 -32.63 7.78
CA ALA A 569 12.45 -31.18 7.82
C ALA A 569 13.61 -30.50 8.58
N PRO A 570 14.16 -29.38 8.06
CA PRO A 570 15.13 -28.59 8.79
C PRO A 570 14.56 -28.13 10.13
N ALA A 571 15.27 -28.40 11.22
CA ALA A 571 14.82 -28.09 12.57
C ALA A 571 16.03 -27.75 13.44
N LEU A 572 15.84 -26.89 14.44
CA LEU A 572 16.86 -26.68 15.47
C LEU A 572 16.53 -27.56 16.66
N VAL A 573 17.40 -28.53 16.96
CA VAL A 573 17.16 -29.57 17.96
C VAL A 573 18.19 -29.51 19.07
N VAL A 574 17.74 -29.23 20.29
CA VAL A 574 18.58 -29.30 21.50
C VAL A 574 18.42 -30.68 22.11
N LEU A 575 19.52 -31.42 22.21
CA LEU A 575 19.55 -32.78 22.77
C LEU A 575 19.68 -32.75 24.30
N LYS A 576 19.39 -33.88 24.96
CA LYS A 576 19.62 -34.08 26.40
C LYS A 576 21.04 -33.66 26.80
N GLY A 577 21.17 -32.88 27.87
CA GLY A 577 22.45 -32.30 28.32
C GLY A 577 22.98 -31.13 27.49
N GLY A 578 22.38 -30.82 26.34
CA GLY A 578 22.66 -29.63 25.55
C GLY A 578 21.84 -28.42 26.02
N ALA A 579 22.22 -27.22 25.56
CA ALA A 579 21.55 -25.98 25.91
C ALA A 579 21.48 -25.00 24.72
N LEU A 580 20.35 -24.32 24.57
CA LEU A 580 20.19 -23.18 23.67
C LEU A 580 20.08 -21.90 24.50
N VAL A 581 21.03 -20.98 24.31
CA VAL A 581 21.02 -19.65 24.94
C VAL A 581 20.59 -18.63 23.89
N ALA A 582 19.28 -18.46 23.73
CA ALA A 582 18.64 -17.50 22.85
C ALA A 582 18.00 -16.39 23.69
N SER A 583 18.81 -15.39 24.05
CA SER A 583 18.38 -14.26 24.89
C SER A 583 18.25 -12.99 24.06
N GLY A 584 17.19 -12.94 23.25
CA GLY A 584 16.76 -11.73 22.57
C GLY A 584 16.32 -10.64 23.55
N THR A 585 16.01 -9.47 23.00
CA THR A 585 15.39 -8.36 23.74
C THR A 585 14.14 -7.91 23.01
N ALA A 586 13.29 -7.10 23.66
CA ALA A 586 12.11 -6.58 22.98
C ALA A 586 12.49 -5.81 21.70
N SER A 587 13.50 -4.93 21.79
CA SER A 587 14.02 -4.14 20.66
C SER A 587 14.87 -4.95 19.66
N SER A 588 15.29 -6.15 20.01
CA SER A 588 16.15 -7.01 19.19
C SER A 588 15.78 -8.48 19.43
N PRO A 589 14.59 -8.88 18.99
CA PRO A 589 14.10 -10.26 19.06
C PRO A 589 15.04 -11.22 18.31
N ILE A 590 15.00 -12.50 18.64
CA ILE A 590 15.55 -13.54 17.79
C ILE A 590 14.41 -14.10 16.93
N THR A 591 14.60 -14.23 15.62
CA THR A 591 13.57 -14.75 14.71
C THR A 591 14.07 -16.00 14.00
N LEU A 592 13.32 -17.09 14.08
CA LEU A 592 13.51 -18.30 13.28
C LEU A 592 12.31 -18.42 12.35
N THR A 593 12.56 -18.48 11.04
CA THR A 593 11.51 -18.44 10.02
C THR A 593 11.94 -19.16 8.74
N THR A 594 11.09 -19.26 7.72
CA THR A 594 11.44 -19.80 6.40
C THR A 594 11.87 -18.70 5.43
N ILE A 595 12.65 -19.07 4.40
CA ILE A 595 12.83 -18.26 3.19
C ILE A 595 11.60 -18.52 2.28
N LEU A 596 10.82 -17.50 1.88
CA LEU A 596 9.93 -17.38 0.68
C LEU A 596 8.86 -16.27 0.92
N SER A 597 8.52 -15.38 -0.04
CA SER A 597 8.86 -15.21 -1.49
C SER A 597 9.53 -13.84 -1.79
N ASP A 598 10.19 -13.52 -2.91
CA ASP A 598 9.99 -13.89 -4.34
C ASP A 598 11.31 -14.05 -5.11
N SER A 599 12.24 -14.82 -4.56
CA SER A 599 13.30 -15.44 -5.34
C SER A 599 13.51 -16.82 -4.75
N ALA A 600 12.67 -17.76 -5.15
CA ALA A 600 12.98 -19.17 -5.03
C ALA A 600 14.27 -19.41 -5.85
N LEU A 601 15.42 -19.18 -5.21
CA LEU A 601 16.76 -19.64 -5.56
C LEU A 601 16.97 -19.83 -7.06
N SER A 602 17.57 -18.83 -7.72
CA SER A 602 18.13 -18.98 -9.07
C SER A 602 18.91 -20.31 -9.18
N GLY A 603 18.32 -21.33 -9.81
CA GLY A 603 18.95 -22.64 -9.98
C GLY A 603 18.03 -23.84 -9.83
N SER A 604 17.17 -24.05 -10.84
CA SER A 604 16.64 -25.35 -11.28
C SER A 604 16.03 -26.29 -10.22
N ALA A 605 14.70 -26.21 -10.04
CA ALA A 605 13.76 -27.33 -10.23
C ALA A 605 12.34 -26.84 -9.90
N THR A 606 11.43 -26.98 -10.87
CA THR A 606 10.01 -26.63 -10.84
C THR A 606 9.24 -27.07 -9.60
N ALA A 607 8.38 -26.19 -9.09
CA ALA A 607 7.12 -26.55 -8.43
C ALA A 607 6.04 -25.50 -8.76
N VAL A 608 4.84 -25.99 -9.07
CA VAL A 608 3.60 -25.26 -9.40
C VAL A 608 2.80 -25.05 -8.12
N THR A 609 2.20 -23.88 -7.95
CA THR A 609 1.29 -23.55 -6.84
C THR A 609 -0.16 -23.93 -7.17
N ASP A 610 -0.92 -24.40 -6.18
CA ASP A 610 -2.36 -24.55 -6.28
C ASP A 610 -3.04 -23.17 -6.20
N SER A 611 -4.16 -23.06 -6.90
CA SER A 611 -4.89 -21.81 -7.12
C SER A 611 -6.24 -21.88 -6.43
N SER A 612 -6.62 -20.84 -5.69
CA SER A 612 -7.80 -19.99 -5.94
C SER A 612 -8.23 -19.19 -4.69
N SER A 613 -8.42 -17.88 -4.91
CA SER A 613 -9.16 -16.87 -4.13
C SER A 613 -8.69 -16.48 -2.71
N ASP A 614 -8.24 -15.22 -2.60
CA ASP A 614 -8.45 -14.29 -1.48
C ASP A 614 -8.01 -14.71 -0.08
N ALA A 615 -6.71 -14.98 0.11
CA ALA A 615 -6.11 -15.08 1.44
C ALA A 615 -4.90 -14.15 1.56
N ILE A 616 -4.72 -13.55 2.74
CA ILE A 616 -3.45 -12.93 3.14
C ILE A 616 -2.34 -13.97 2.88
N ALA A 617 -1.32 -13.64 2.07
CA ALA A 617 -0.20 -14.55 1.85
C ALA A 617 0.68 -14.61 3.10
N LEU A 618 0.27 -15.45 4.05
CA LEU A 618 0.90 -15.66 5.34
C LEU A 618 2.17 -16.52 5.26
N GLY A 619 2.79 -16.61 4.09
CA GLY A 619 3.67 -17.73 3.73
C GLY A 619 2.92 -19.07 3.82
N GLU A 620 3.47 -20.14 3.28
CA GLU A 620 2.92 -21.44 3.61
C GLU A 620 3.36 -21.84 5.02
N ARG A 621 2.49 -22.58 5.70
CA ARG A 621 2.77 -23.18 7.00
C ARG A 621 3.67 -24.41 6.81
N GLY A 622 4.35 -24.86 7.87
CA GLY A 622 5.04 -26.15 7.84
C GLY A 622 6.24 -26.20 6.90
N LYS A 623 6.81 -25.04 6.55
CA LYS A 623 7.96 -25.00 5.64
C LYS A 623 9.23 -25.53 6.29
N TRP A 624 9.29 -25.57 7.62
CA TRP A 624 10.40 -26.16 8.35
C TRP A 624 9.90 -26.77 9.65
N GLY A 625 10.74 -27.58 10.30
CA GLY A 625 10.36 -28.33 11.48
C GLY A 625 9.93 -27.41 12.62
N GLY A 626 10.79 -26.47 13.00
CA GLY A 626 10.59 -25.65 14.19
C GLY A 626 11.73 -25.81 15.18
N LEU A 627 11.48 -25.48 16.44
CA LEU A 627 12.46 -25.55 17.52
C LEU A 627 12.10 -26.67 18.50
N ILE A 628 13.01 -27.62 18.72
CA ILE A 628 12.79 -28.79 19.56
C ILE A 628 13.78 -28.79 20.73
N LEU A 629 13.30 -28.92 21.96
CA LEU A 629 14.12 -29.05 23.17
C LEU A 629 13.87 -30.39 23.85
N LEU A 630 14.91 -31.23 23.93
CA LEU A 630 14.86 -32.52 24.59
C LEU A 630 15.65 -32.48 25.89
N GLY A 631 14.96 -32.64 27.01
CA GLY A 631 15.52 -32.69 28.34
C GLY A 631 15.48 -34.07 29.00
N ASN A 632 16.03 -34.10 30.20
CA ASN A 632 16.25 -35.24 31.08
C ASN A 632 15.35 -35.15 32.34
N ALA A 633 14.30 -34.32 32.30
CA ALA A 633 13.32 -34.22 33.37
C ALA A 633 12.32 -35.38 33.32
N PRO A 634 11.66 -35.72 34.45
CA PRO A 634 10.71 -36.81 34.48
C PRO A 634 9.54 -36.65 33.51
N THR A 635 9.15 -37.75 32.87
CA THR A 635 7.94 -37.87 32.03
C THR A 635 7.14 -39.09 32.50
N ASN A 636 5.91 -39.24 31.99
CA ASN A 636 5.05 -40.41 32.23
C ASN A 636 5.30 -41.55 31.24
N VAL A 637 6.31 -41.42 30.36
CA VAL A 637 6.72 -42.41 29.37
C VAL A 637 8.13 -42.95 29.69
N ALA A 638 8.55 -44.01 28.98
CA ALA A 638 9.89 -44.55 29.16
C ALA A 638 10.98 -43.56 28.70
N THR A 639 12.15 -43.56 29.33
CA THR A 639 13.29 -42.71 28.90
C THR A 639 13.89 -43.13 27.54
N THR A 640 13.42 -44.25 27.00
CA THR A 640 13.69 -44.75 25.64
C THR A 640 12.69 -44.24 24.61
N THR A 641 11.63 -43.54 25.01
CA THR A 641 10.65 -42.96 24.10
C THR A 641 11.33 -41.89 23.24
N THR A 642 11.13 -41.98 21.93
CA THR A 642 11.59 -40.98 20.97
C THR A 642 10.57 -39.86 20.86
N ILE A 643 11.06 -38.64 20.64
CA ILE A 643 10.17 -37.54 20.25
C ILE A 643 9.68 -37.79 18.82
N GLU A 644 8.48 -37.33 18.51
CA GLU A 644 7.98 -37.33 17.14
C GLU A 644 8.68 -36.28 16.28
N GLY A 645 8.48 -36.38 14.96
CA GLY A 645 8.98 -35.44 13.98
C GLY A 645 10.48 -35.56 13.66
N ILE A 646 11.28 -36.16 14.54
CA ILE A 646 12.71 -36.39 14.34
C ILE A 646 13.15 -37.82 14.72
N THR A 647 14.02 -38.42 13.90
CA THR A 647 14.39 -39.83 14.05
C THR A 647 15.48 -40.04 15.10
N GLY A 648 15.25 -40.94 16.05
CA GLY A 648 16.31 -41.52 16.89
C GLY A 648 16.73 -40.71 18.11
N HIS A 649 16.01 -39.64 18.45
CA HIS A 649 16.30 -38.80 19.62
C HIS A 649 15.27 -39.01 20.72
N THR A 650 15.72 -39.29 21.94
CA THR A 650 14.86 -39.54 23.10
C THR A 650 14.75 -38.31 23.99
N TYR A 651 13.66 -38.22 24.75
CA TYR A 651 13.43 -37.21 25.79
C TYR A 651 13.11 -37.89 27.13
N GLY A 652 13.03 -37.11 28.20
CA GLY A 652 12.71 -37.59 29.54
C GLY A 652 13.87 -38.23 30.31
N GLY A 653 13.76 -38.25 31.63
CA GLY A 653 14.82 -38.72 32.53
C GLY A 653 14.50 -38.61 34.02
N SER A 654 15.53 -38.44 34.84
CA SER A 654 15.38 -38.38 36.31
C SER A 654 15.73 -37.04 36.94
N ASN A 655 16.17 -36.05 36.15
CA ASN A 655 16.63 -34.76 36.66
C ASN A 655 15.58 -33.66 36.42
N PRO A 656 14.69 -33.37 37.38
CA PRO A 656 13.65 -32.35 37.23
C PRO A 656 14.18 -30.92 37.17
N THR A 657 15.49 -30.71 37.33
CA THR A 657 16.12 -29.38 37.33
C THR A 657 17.13 -29.20 36.21
N GLU A 658 17.23 -30.14 35.27
CA GLU A 658 18.08 -29.97 34.10
C GLU A 658 17.64 -28.70 33.33
N SER A 659 18.62 -27.99 32.76
CA SER A 659 18.38 -26.81 31.94
C SER A 659 18.73 -27.11 30.49
N SER A 660 17.76 -26.96 29.60
CA SER A 660 17.97 -26.91 28.15
C SER A 660 18.31 -25.49 27.67
N GLY A 661 18.62 -24.57 28.59
CA GLY A 661 19.06 -23.21 28.31
C GLY A 661 18.03 -22.12 28.60
N THR A 662 18.01 -21.09 27.75
CA THR A 662 17.16 -19.90 27.88
C THR A 662 16.57 -19.51 26.53
N LEU A 663 15.24 -19.40 26.47
CA LEU A 663 14.50 -18.75 25.39
C LEU A 663 13.89 -17.46 25.93
N ARG A 664 14.30 -16.33 25.37
CA ARG A 664 13.74 -15.02 25.70
C ARG A 664 13.63 -14.12 24.47
N TYR A 665 12.44 -13.56 24.23
CA TYR A 665 12.15 -12.74 23.03
C TYR A 665 12.50 -13.49 21.74
N VAL A 666 11.97 -14.71 21.62
CA VAL A 666 12.20 -15.62 20.48
C VAL A 666 10.91 -15.77 19.68
N ARG A 667 11.01 -15.68 18.36
CA ARG A 667 9.91 -15.87 17.41
C ARG A 667 10.20 -17.08 16.54
N VAL A 668 9.21 -17.94 16.38
CA VAL A 668 9.27 -19.10 15.50
C VAL A 668 8.08 -19.03 14.55
N TRP A 669 8.35 -18.72 13.28
CA TRP A 669 7.32 -18.49 12.28
C TRP A 669 7.39 -19.51 11.15
N HIS A 670 6.25 -19.89 10.57
CA HIS A 670 6.17 -20.81 9.43
C HIS A 670 6.75 -22.23 9.68
N GLY A 671 6.93 -22.59 10.96
CA GLY A 671 7.36 -23.93 11.39
C GLY A 671 6.23 -24.94 11.32
N GLY A 672 6.31 -26.05 12.06
CA GLY A 672 5.18 -26.96 12.14
C GLY A 672 5.19 -28.11 11.11
N ALA A 673 6.34 -28.47 10.52
CA ALA A 673 6.35 -29.36 9.35
C ALA A 673 5.75 -30.75 9.63
N ILE A 674 4.77 -31.14 8.80
CA ILE A 674 4.21 -32.48 8.77
C ILE A 674 5.19 -33.41 8.03
N VAL A 675 5.80 -34.37 8.73
CA VAL A 675 6.87 -35.24 8.20
C VAL A 675 6.44 -36.71 8.05
N GLY A 676 5.17 -37.02 8.30
CA GLY A 676 4.54 -38.32 8.07
C GLY A 676 3.07 -38.30 8.52
N ALA A 677 2.36 -39.42 8.38
CA ALA A 677 1.00 -39.55 8.91
C ALA A 677 1.05 -39.72 10.44
N ASN A 678 0.48 -38.78 11.20
CA ASN A 678 0.61 -38.70 12.66
C ASN A 678 2.09 -38.64 13.09
N ASN A 679 2.89 -37.90 12.32
CA ASN A 679 4.28 -37.62 12.64
C ASN A 679 4.60 -36.19 12.19
N GLU A 680 4.37 -35.26 13.09
CA GLU A 680 4.49 -33.83 12.88
C GLU A 680 5.63 -33.24 13.74
N ILE A 681 6.05 -32.02 13.42
CA ILE A 681 6.95 -31.23 14.26
C ILE A 681 6.19 -29.95 14.58
N ASN A 682 6.25 -29.47 15.82
CA ASN A 682 5.53 -28.27 16.26
C ASN A 682 6.30 -26.98 15.99
N GLY A 683 5.68 -25.83 16.28
CA GLY A 683 6.41 -24.56 16.33
C GLY A 683 7.55 -24.63 17.35
N ILE A 684 7.21 -24.84 18.63
CA ILE A 684 8.20 -25.09 19.69
C ILE A 684 7.79 -26.32 20.51
N THR A 685 8.62 -27.37 20.44
CA THR A 685 8.41 -28.64 21.15
C THR A 685 9.25 -28.72 22.43
N PHE A 686 8.63 -29.08 23.55
CA PHE A 686 9.31 -29.36 24.83
C PHE A 686 9.19 -30.84 25.22
N GLY A 687 10.22 -31.64 24.92
CA GLY A 687 10.32 -33.03 25.36
C GLY A 687 11.02 -33.18 26.70
N GLY A 688 10.31 -33.45 27.79
CA GLY A 688 10.92 -33.74 29.10
C GLY A 688 11.87 -32.63 29.60
N VAL A 689 11.53 -31.37 29.33
CA VAL A 689 12.38 -30.22 29.65
C VAL A 689 12.30 -29.87 31.13
N GLY A 690 13.44 -29.66 31.77
CA GLY A 690 13.52 -29.43 33.22
C GLY A 690 13.29 -27.98 33.65
N SER A 691 12.93 -27.82 34.93
CA SER A 691 12.64 -26.53 35.59
C SER A 691 13.83 -25.57 35.65
N GLY A 692 15.05 -26.04 35.34
CA GLY A 692 16.23 -25.19 35.18
C GLY A 692 16.24 -24.40 33.86
N THR A 693 15.34 -24.71 32.93
CA THR A 693 15.20 -24.01 31.64
C THR A 693 14.37 -22.75 31.81
N THR A 694 14.83 -21.63 31.26
CA THR A 694 14.07 -20.36 31.26
C THR A 694 13.36 -20.17 29.94
N VAL A 695 12.03 -20.10 29.94
CA VAL A 695 11.24 -19.81 28.74
C VAL A 695 10.30 -18.65 29.05
N ALA A 696 10.52 -17.51 28.39
CA ALA A 696 9.64 -16.36 28.53
C ALA A 696 9.63 -15.48 27.29
N TYR A 697 8.50 -14.86 26.94
CA TYR A 697 8.40 -14.00 25.75
C TYR A 697 8.78 -14.79 24.49
N CYS A 698 8.04 -15.85 24.22
CA CYS A 698 8.22 -16.64 23.01
C CYS A 698 6.92 -16.59 22.19
N GLU A 699 7.07 -16.46 20.89
CA GLU A 699 5.95 -16.40 19.95
C GLU A 699 6.09 -17.49 18.90
N VAL A 700 4.99 -18.16 18.60
CA VAL A 700 4.85 -19.00 17.41
C VAL A 700 3.79 -18.39 16.51
N ALA A 701 4.06 -18.33 15.20
CA ALA A 701 3.05 -17.87 14.24
C ALA A 701 3.07 -18.66 12.93
N TYR A 702 1.91 -18.86 12.34
CA TYR A 702 1.75 -19.48 11.00
C TYR A 702 2.42 -20.86 10.87
N ASN A 703 2.46 -21.64 11.93
CA ASN A 703 2.96 -23.00 11.92
C ASN A 703 1.89 -23.98 11.36
N ALA A 704 2.28 -25.12 10.81
CA ALA A 704 1.31 -26.09 10.23
C ALA A 704 0.68 -27.04 11.25
N ASP A 705 1.20 -27.07 12.46
CA ASP A 705 0.81 -28.00 13.52
C ASP A 705 0.58 -27.23 14.84
N ASP A 706 0.98 -27.76 16.00
CA ASP A 706 0.82 -27.07 17.27
C ASP A 706 1.80 -25.92 17.46
N GLY A 707 1.32 -24.85 18.09
CA GLY A 707 2.13 -23.70 18.45
C GLY A 707 3.24 -24.09 19.42
N PHE A 708 2.83 -24.47 20.64
CA PHE A 708 3.70 -25.04 21.66
C PHE A 708 3.16 -26.39 22.11
N GLU A 709 4.04 -27.39 22.17
CA GLU A 709 3.66 -28.71 22.68
C GLU A 709 4.60 -29.17 23.81
N PHE A 710 4.02 -29.79 24.85
CA PHE A 710 4.73 -30.21 26.06
C PHE A 710 4.65 -31.72 26.30
N PHE A 711 5.67 -32.46 25.88
CA PHE A 711 5.81 -33.88 26.23
C PHE A 711 6.44 -34.07 27.62
N GLY A 712 5.64 -33.84 28.67
CA GLY A 712 6.05 -33.97 30.06
C GLY A 712 7.17 -33.02 30.49
N GLY A 713 7.89 -33.36 31.57
CA GLY A 713 8.93 -32.52 32.16
C GLY A 713 8.42 -31.61 33.28
N THR A 714 9.23 -30.60 33.63
CA THR A 714 9.00 -29.70 34.77
C THR A 714 9.28 -28.22 34.43
N VAL A 715 9.40 -27.89 33.14
CA VAL A 715 9.68 -26.54 32.67
C VAL A 715 8.61 -25.55 33.12
N ASN A 716 9.04 -24.34 33.51
CA ASN A 716 8.14 -23.24 33.82
C ASN A 716 8.14 -22.25 32.64
N VAL A 717 6.97 -21.93 32.11
CA VAL A 717 6.81 -20.99 31.00
C VAL A 717 5.99 -19.77 31.43
N LYS A 718 6.19 -18.64 30.77
CA LYS A 718 5.36 -17.43 30.91
C LYS A 718 5.45 -16.56 29.66
N TYR A 719 4.42 -15.78 29.36
CA TYR A 719 4.43 -14.86 28.21
C TYR A 719 4.67 -15.61 26.88
N LEU A 720 3.81 -16.58 26.60
CA LEU A 720 3.80 -17.31 25.33
C LEU A 720 2.63 -16.83 24.48
N SER A 721 2.87 -16.55 23.20
CA SER A 721 1.83 -16.24 22.22
C SER A 721 1.87 -17.20 21.05
N VAL A 722 0.69 -17.60 20.58
CA VAL A 722 0.54 -18.37 19.35
C VAL A 722 -0.46 -17.68 18.47
N LEU A 723 -0.07 -17.45 17.23
CA LEU A 723 -0.85 -16.71 16.26
C LEU A 723 -1.07 -17.58 15.04
N PHE A 724 -2.33 -17.88 14.76
CA PHE A 724 -2.70 -18.70 13.62
C PHE A 724 -1.94 -20.04 13.62
N PRO A 725 -2.13 -20.95 14.58
CA PRO A 725 -1.61 -22.32 14.47
C PRO A 725 -2.35 -23.11 13.40
N GLY A 726 -1.73 -24.20 12.93
CA GLY A 726 -2.35 -25.12 11.98
C GLY A 726 -3.20 -26.18 12.67
N ASP A 727 -2.80 -26.53 13.91
CA ASP A 727 -3.59 -27.32 14.86
C ASP A 727 -3.74 -26.56 16.19
N ASP A 728 -3.35 -27.11 17.33
CA ASP A 728 -3.59 -26.51 18.64
C ASP A 728 -2.63 -25.35 18.93
N ALA A 729 -3.10 -24.35 19.69
CA ALA A 729 -2.21 -23.30 20.16
C ALA A 729 -1.24 -23.81 21.22
N PHE A 730 -1.74 -24.64 22.13
CA PHE A 730 -1.00 -25.24 23.23
C PHE A 730 -1.51 -26.66 23.45
N ASP A 731 -0.64 -27.67 23.31
CA ASP A 731 -0.97 -29.07 23.63
C ASP A 731 -0.02 -29.67 24.69
N THR A 732 -0.49 -30.67 25.44
CA THR A 732 0.18 -31.26 26.61
C THR A 732 -0.05 -32.76 26.80
#